data_AF-A0A699KI69-F1
#
_entry.id   AF-A0A699KI69-F1
#
_cell.length_a   1.000
_cell.length_b   1.000
_cell.length_c   1.000
_cell.angle_alpha   90.00
_cell.angle_beta   90.00
_cell.angle_gamma   90.00
#
_symmetry.space_group_name_H-M   'P 1'
#
loop_
_entity.id
_entity.type
_entity.pdbx_description
1 polymer ?
#
loop_
_entity_poly.entity_id
_entity_poly.type
_entity_poly.pdbx_seq_one_letter_code
_entity_poly.pdbx_strand_id
1 'polypeptide(L)'
;HQTGTRFIAPLKELLEKYVTEDCRYLYCEAFCCIETDLAKRAFPKLTRNLDDDGLVYLTDLLKDFTYLGQGVFAHKRLKLTVCAHPYFRRSLSRFNNFHFLFLDELMSHVGNRHVRLRLRLDWDMVGYAPSFQKQLEYEFWRGPKFDDEIGNIAPGLTKYKSDDFERVYYGTAATEFVWKANEETDGKPRTKPRLLHEFEMEEVKDSEVPGTESFGCRYMHAIYDKNAATFEHFDGAIRMYDFAQMAERAGTSMDEFGRVSEYTKLFRIDDPLRLDVKRTGKGLALSDWKSLVTKYMQGNPQVYEYFGEEKPGGAHLLDEAPHSMREELVPSSMNAGQGVRLMASFHALEEQPAGERVVTGRDEVTDVNNITRPVLEYDVIEVRKALHALGADLVIPSDVVFIYAEDGYWNIPTIYHGEQDPQTAINLTIQALNNLVQAAHTRGHDQAVSFTLAWAMDEKEARISVLGHVTDLAAWFKKMPVLPTQRKAFMKWLLQQEKYLNSLPVTETDWPKLDYIAKSDGVLFIGRKIVNRQWLNRLWYEDGALRFELALTADRIDLVEALNRQEIAIRAVWEDGKMICSKTGMDYWLSPHSKNLESDVSVRVGKGALQWNAGFCAGYQTGQDVDIEAGFFSGKVNVFGSGNDRPFAGQRQNQFQNLLRLGRASVPHG
;
A
#
# COMPACT_ATOMS: atom_id res chain seq x y z
N HIS A 1 -4.09 -23.16 -6.25
CA HIS A 1 -3.91 -24.62 -6.10
C HIS A 1 -4.95 -25.51 -6.80
N GLN A 2 -6.28 -25.26 -6.78
CA GLN A 2 -7.27 -26.19 -7.38
C GLN A 2 -7.25 -26.33 -8.92
N THR A 3 -6.58 -25.46 -9.67
CA THR A 3 -6.50 -25.53 -11.16
C THR A 3 -5.34 -26.40 -11.68
N GLY A 4 -4.33 -26.70 -10.85
CA GLY A 4 -3.09 -27.37 -11.26
C GLY A 4 -3.12 -28.90 -11.15
N THR A 5 -3.95 -29.48 -10.26
CA THR A 5 -3.96 -30.93 -9.97
C THR A 5 -4.23 -31.80 -11.19
N ARG A 6 -5.06 -31.32 -12.13
CA ARG A 6 -5.34 -32.03 -13.40
C ARG A 6 -4.10 -32.17 -14.31
N PHE A 7 -3.08 -31.35 -14.11
CA PHE A 7 -1.86 -31.35 -14.91
C PHE A 7 -0.72 -32.16 -14.28
N ILE A 8 -0.86 -32.62 -13.03
CA ILE A 8 0.16 -33.42 -12.33
C ILE A 8 0.44 -34.72 -13.09
N ALA A 9 -0.57 -35.54 -13.34
CA ALA A 9 -0.36 -36.84 -13.98
C ALA A 9 0.25 -36.71 -15.39
N PRO A 10 -0.26 -35.84 -16.30
CA PRO A 10 0.37 -35.64 -17.61
C PRO A 10 1.81 -35.13 -17.55
N LEU A 11 2.14 -34.21 -16.64
CA LEU A 11 3.49 -33.68 -16.51
C LEU A 11 4.44 -34.74 -15.93
N LYS A 12 3.99 -35.48 -14.91
CA LYS A 12 4.77 -36.56 -14.29
C LYS A 12 5.09 -37.67 -15.29
N GLU A 13 4.13 -38.05 -16.14
CA GLU A 13 4.35 -39.04 -17.22
C GLU A 13 5.44 -38.56 -18.20
N LEU A 14 5.42 -37.29 -18.61
CA LEU A 14 6.43 -36.73 -19.51
C LEU A 14 7.81 -36.61 -18.86
N LEU A 15 7.87 -36.46 -17.54
CA LEU A 15 9.09 -36.24 -16.78
C LEU A 15 9.59 -37.46 -16.03
N GLU A 16 8.93 -38.62 -16.12
CA GLU A 16 9.14 -39.81 -15.29
C GLU A 16 10.62 -40.25 -15.20
N LYS A 17 11.40 -40.03 -16.27
CA LYS A 17 12.82 -40.41 -16.35
C LYS A 17 13.79 -39.36 -15.79
N TYR A 18 13.29 -38.20 -15.39
CA TYR A 18 14.09 -37.01 -15.06
C TYR A 18 13.85 -36.48 -13.64
N VAL A 19 12.74 -36.85 -13.01
CA VAL A 19 12.33 -36.38 -11.67
C VAL A 19 12.45 -37.48 -10.63
N THR A 20 12.70 -37.09 -9.39
CA THR A 20 12.63 -37.96 -8.21
C THR A 20 11.29 -37.83 -7.49
N GLU A 21 11.13 -38.52 -6.36
CA GLU A 21 9.96 -38.37 -5.49
C GLU A 21 9.89 -36.99 -4.82
N ASP A 22 11.00 -36.25 -4.76
CA ASP A 22 11.13 -34.95 -4.08
C ASP A 22 10.67 -33.75 -4.92
N CYS A 23 10.21 -34.00 -6.15
CA CYS A 23 9.81 -32.93 -7.06
C CYS A 23 8.62 -32.11 -6.53
N ARG A 24 8.74 -30.78 -6.60
CA ARG A 24 7.69 -29.84 -6.16
C ARG A 24 6.91 -29.32 -7.34
N TYR A 25 5.61 -29.08 -7.15
CA TYR A 25 4.75 -28.56 -8.21
C TYR A 25 4.29 -27.15 -7.91
N LEU A 26 4.36 -26.28 -8.92
CA LEU A 26 3.93 -24.89 -8.84
C LEU A 26 3.15 -24.52 -10.10
N TYR A 27 2.07 -23.76 -9.96
CA TYR A 27 1.42 -23.14 -11.10
C TYR A 27 1.77 -21.65 -11.12
N CYS A 28 2.56 -21.22 -12.11
CA CYS A 28 2.85 -19.82 -12.40
C CYS A 28 2.21 -19.43 -13.74
N GLU A 29 3.00 -19.24 -14.80
CA GLU A 29 2.52 -19.08 -16.19
C GLU A 29 2.15 -20.43 -16.82
N ALA A 30 2.77 -21.51 -16.34
CA ALA A 30 2.40 -22.89 -16.66
C ALA A 30 2.41 -23.72 -15.38
N PHE A 31 1.84 -24.92 -15.44
CA PHE A 31 2.02 -25.91 -14.38
C PHE A 31 3.42 -26.52 -14.51
N CYS A 32 4.23 -26.32 -13.49
CA CYS A 32 5.65 -26.62 -13.47
C CYS A 32 6.02 -27.62 -12.40
N CYS A 33 7.03 -28.41 -12.72
CA CYS A 33 7.77 -29.28 -11.83
C CYS A 33 9.11 -28.59 -11.51
N ILE A 34 9.48 -28.57 -10.23
CA ILE A 34 10.68 -27.92 -9.72
C ILE A 34 11.53 -28.97 -8.98
N GLU A 35 12.76 -29.14 -9.45
CA GLU A 35 13.78 -30.00 -8.86
C GLU A 35 15.15 -29.54 -9.36
N THR A 36 16.17 -29.54 -8.51
CA THR A 36 17.51 -29.03 -8.85
C THR A 36 18.01 -29.59 -10.18
N ASP A 37 18.42 -28.72 -11.11
CA ASP A 37 18.94 -29.07 -12.45
C ASP A 37 17.99 -29.88 -13.36
N LEU A 38 16.68 -29.90 -13.07
CA LEU A 38 15.69 -30.64 -13.87
C LEU A 38 15.71 -30.27 -15.35
N ALA A 39 15.78 -28.98 -15.69
CA ALA A 39 15.81 -28.55 -17.08
C ALA A 39 17.12 -28.96 -17.78
N LYS A 40 18.25 -29.03 -17.06
CA LYS A 40 19.51 -29.56 -17.60
C LYS A 40 19.39 -31.06 -17.90
N ARG A 41 18.75 -31.83 -17.02
CA ARG A 41 18.48 -33.27 -17.24
C ARG A 41 17.52 -33.53 -18.40
N ALA A 42 16.42 -32.77 -18.47
CA ALA A 42 15.41 -32.92 -19.50
C ALA A 42 15.87 -32.41 -20.88
N PHE A 43 16.71 -31.37 -20.92
CA PHE A 43 17.17 -30.71 -22.15
C PHE A 43 18.69 -30.53 -22.21
N PRO A 44 19.49 -31.62 -22.19
CA PRO A 44 20.97 -31.55 -22.11
C PRO A 44 21.64 -30.95 -23.36
N LYS A 45 20.88 -30.66 -24.42
CA LYS A 45 21.40 -29.93 -25.58
C LYS A 45 21.56 -28.44 -25.29
N LEU A 46 20.71 -27.86 -24.42
CA LEU A 46 20.76 -26.43 -24.08
C LEU A 46 22.04 -26.06 -23.31
N THR A 47 22.64 -27.02 -22.60
CA THR A 47 23.86 -26.79 -21.81
C THR A 47 25.14 -26.79 -22.66
N ARG A 48 25.08 -27.16 -23.95
CA ARG A 48 26.27 -27.29 -24.82
C ARG A 48 26.83 -25.95 -25.28
N ASN A 49 25.98 -24.93 -25.36
CA ASN A 49 26.30 -23.61 -25.92
C ASN A 49 26.03 -22.49 -24.90
N LEU A 50 26.27 -22.75 -23.61
CA LEU A 50 26.23 -21.69 -22.60
C LEU A 50 27.46 -20.80 -22.76
N ASP A 51 27.30 -19.51 -22.48
CA ASP A 51 28.47 -18.66 -22.27
C ASP A 51 29.06 -18.85 -20.87
N ASP A 52 30.18 -18.16 -20.60
CA ASP A 52 30.93 -18.26 -19.34
C ASP A 52 30.10 -17.83 -18.11
N ASP A 53 29.00 -17.08 -18.33
CA ASP A 53 28.07 -16.62 -17.29
C ASP A 53 26.86 -17.57 -17.11
N GLY A 54 26.80 -18.65 -17.89
CA GLY A 54 25.69 -19.62 -17.88
C GLY A 54 24.43 -19.17 -18.63
N LEU A 55 24.55 -18.17 -19.52
CA LEU A 55 23.45 -17.68 -20.35
C LEU A 55 23.31 -18.50 -21.63
N VAL A 56 22.07 -18.66 -22.10
CA VAL A 56 21.75 -19.32 -23.37
C VAL A 56 21.61 -18.27 -24.47
N TYR A 57 22.22 -18.48 -25.63
CA TYR A 57 21.96 -17.67 -26.82
C TYR A 57 20.51 -17.86 -27.28
N LEU A 58 19.75 -16.78 -27.43
CA LEU A 58 18.35 -16.89 -27.87
C LEU A 58 18.21 -17.55 -29.24
N THR A 59 19.17 -17.32 -30.14
CA THR A 59 19.23 -17.99 -31.45
C THR A 59 19.36 -19.50 -31.35
N ASP A 60 20.00 -20.03 -30.30
CA ASP A 60 20.13 -21.46 -30.06
C ASP A 60 18.89 -22.03 -29.38
N LEU A 61 18.36 -21.34 -28.36
CA LEU A 61 17.11 -21.71 -27.69
C LEU A 61 15.96 -21.85 -28.69
N LEU A 62 15.82 -20.88 -29.60
CA LEU A 62 14.73 -20.84 -30.58
C LEU A 62 14.86 -21.86 -31.72
N LYS A 63 15.95 -22.64 -31.80
CA LYS A 63 16.02 -23.79 -32.72
C LYS A 63 15.01 -24.86 -32.32
N ASP A 64 14.96 -25.19 -31.03
CA ASP A 64 14.14 -26.29 -30.50
C ASP A 64 12.88 -25.81 -29.76
N PHE A 65 12.80 -24.52 -29.40
CA PHE A 65 11.69 -23.95 -28.65
C PHE A 65 10.97 -22.80 -29.38
N THR A 66 9.70 -22.60 -29.04
CA THR A 66 8.85 -21.48 -29.47
C THR A 66 8.54 -20.62 -28.26
N TYR A 67 8.73 -19.31 -28.38
CA TYR A 67 8.36 -18.37 -27.34
C TYR A 67 6.83 -18.24 -27.25
N LEU A 68 6.25 -18.52 -26.08
CA LEU A 68 4.81 -18.36 -25.84
C LEU A 68 4.44 -16.95 -25.33
N GLY A 69 5.44 -16.22 -24.82
CA GLY A 69 5.29 -14.94 -24.11
C GLY A 69 5.78 -15.05 -22.66
N GLN A 70 6.07 -13.90 -22.05
CA GLN A 70 6.30 -13.77 -20.61
C GLN A 70 7.42 -14.67 -20.08
N GLY A 71 8.48 -14.85 -20.86
CA GLY A 71 9.62 -15.67 -20.45
C GLY A 71 9.41 -17.18 -20.57
N VAL A 72 8.30 -17.66 -21.14
CA VAL A 72 8.01 -19.09 -21.30
C VAL A 72 8.30 -19.55 -22.72
N PHE A 73 9.06 -20.64 -22.84
CA PHE A 73 9.47 -21.25 -24.10
C PHE A 73 8.96 -22.68 -24.17
N ALA A 74 8.09 -22.99 -25.13
CA ALA A 74 7.58 -24.35 -25.35
C ALA A 74 8.45 -25.13 -26.34
N HIS A 75 8.80 -26.36 -25.99
CA HIS A 75 9.55 -27.22 -26.88
C HIS A 75 8.70 -27.55 -28.12
N LYS A 76 9.27 -27.45 -29.33
CA LYS A 76 8.52 -27.59 -30.59
C LYS A 76 7.93 -28.99 -30.82
N ARG A 77 8.46 -30.01 -30.12
CA ARG A 77 8.06 -31.43 -30.28
C ARG A 77 7.56 -32.09 -29.01
N LEU A 78 7.88 -31.53 -27.85
CA LEU A 78 7.56 -32.12 -26.55
C LEU A 78 6.54 -31.19 -25.90
N LYS A 79 5.59 -31.73 -25.14
CA LYS A 79 4.60 -30.92 -24.41
C LYS A 79 5.18 -30.28 -23.15
N LEU A 80 6.45 -29.87 -23.20
CA LEU A 80 7.22 -29.34 -22.09
C LEU A 80 7.66 -27.90 -22.38
N THR A 81 7.89 -27.11 -21.34
CA THR A 81 8.41 -25.75 -21.41
C THR A 81 9.66 -25.58 -20.56
N VAL A 82 10.51 -24.64 -20.96
CA VAL A 82 11.52 -24.02 -20.08
C VAL A 82 11.13 -22.56 -19.86
N CYS A 83 11.55 -21.99 -18.74
CA CYS A 83 11.23 -20.62 -18.37
C CYS A 83 12.50 -19.79 -18.19
N ALA A 84 12.39 -18.47 -18.32
CA ALA A 84 13.43 -17.54 -17.89
C ALA A 84 13.70 -17.70 -16.39
N HIS A 85 14.92 -17.33 -15.96
CA HIS A 85 15.36 -17.45 -14.57
C HIS A 85 14.38 -16.78 -13.58
N PRO A 86 14.16 -17.33 -12.37
CA PRO A 86 13.20 -16.78 -11.39
C PRO A 86 13.47 -15.33 -10.99
N TYR A 87 14.70 -14.86 -11.12
CA TYR A 87 15.08 -13.47 -10.82
C TYR A 87 14.55 -12.44 -11.83
N PHE A 88 13.88 -12.86 -12.90
CA PHE A 88 13.06 -11.97 -13.70
C PHE A 88 11.67 -11.72 -13.11
N ARG A 89 11.30 -12.40 -12.03
CA ARG A 89 9.99 -12.28 -11.38
C ARG A 89 10.00 -11.19 -10.32
N ARG A 90 8.82 -10.62 -10.02
CA ARG A 90 8.67 -9.65 -8.93
C ARG A 90 9.21 -10.25 -7.63
N SER A 91 9.97 -9.46 -6.88
CA SER A 91 10.65 -9.90 -5.66
C SER A 91 11.52 -11.16 -5.84
N LEU A 92 12.01 -11.41 -7.06
CA LEU A 92 12.94 -12.49 -7.41
C LEU A 92 12.45 -13.93 -7.10
N SER A 93 11.12 -14.12 -6.98
CA SER A 93 10.52 -15.36 -6.48
C SER A 93 9.70 -16.10 -7.54
N ARG A 94 9.82 -17.43 -7.59
CA ARG A 94 9.05 -18.33 -8.48
C ARG A 94 7.53 -18.22 -8.30
N PHE A 95 7.08 -17.79 -7.12
CA PHE A 95 5.66 -17.63 -6.79
C PHE A 95 5.01 -16.38 -7.42
N ASN A 96 5.81 -15.46 -7.93
CA ASN A 96 5.35 -14.20 -8.51
C ASN A 96 5.42 -14.23 -10.04
N ASN A 97 4.71 -13.31 -10.68
CA ASN A 97 4.77 -13.13 -12.13
C ASN A 97 6.13 -12.57 -12.58
N PHE A 98 6.53 -12.87 -13.81
CA PHE A 98 7.64 -12.20 -14.47
C PHE A 98 7.39 -10.70 -14.64
N HIS A 99 8.48 -9.91 -14.64
CA HIS A 99 8.54 -8.60 -15.30
C HIS A 99 8.47 -8.79 -16.82
N PHE A 100 7.31 -9.26 -17.29
CA PHE A 100 7.18 -9.82 -18.63
C PHE A 100 7.33 -8.78 -19.74
N LEU A 101 7.07 -7.51 -19.45
CA LEU A 101 7.26 -6.42 -20.42
C LEU A 101 8.71 -6.32 -20.89
N PHE A 102 9.67 -6.52 -19.99
CA PHE A 102 11.08 -6.60 -20.34
C PHE A 102 11.38 -7.81 -21.22
N LEU A 103 10.88 -8.99 -20.81
CA LEU A 103 11.14 -10.24 -21.54
C LEU A 103 10.52 -10.22 -22.94
N ASP A 104 9.29 -9.71 -23.07
CA ASP A 104 8.61 -9.59 -24.36
C ASP A 104 9.32 -8.56 -25.27
N GLU A 105 9.80 -7.43 -24.73
CA GLU A 105 10.60 -6.47 -25.51
C GLU A 105 11.96 -7.04 -25.91
N LEU A 106 12.68 -7.69 -25.00
CA LEU A 106 13.94 -8.37 -25.31
C LEU A 106 13.75 -9.35 -26.48
N MET A 107 12.64 -10.10 -26.47
CA MET A 107 12.29 -11.03 -27.54
C MET A 107 11.93 -10.33 -28.86
N SER A 108 11.46 -9.08 -28.84
CA SER A 108 11.18 -8.29 -30.05
C SER A 108 12.46 -7.97 -30.85
N HIS A 109 13.63 -7.99 -30.19
CA HIS A 109 14.93 -7.80 -30.84
C HIS A 109 15.49 -9.09 -31.46
N VAL A 110 14.81 -10.23 -31.35
CA VAL A 110 15.24 -11.47 -32.01
C VAL A 110 15.26 -11.27 -33.53
N GLY A 111 16.40 -11.57 -34.15
CA GLY A 111 16.63 -11.36 -35.58
C GLY A 111 17.23 -10.01 -35.93
N ASN A 112 17.39 -9.09 -34.96
CA ASN A 112 18.16 -7.87 -35.16
C ASN A 112 19.65 -8.23 -35.34
N ARG A 113 20.18 -8.05 -36.55
CA ARG A 113 21.58 -8.33 -36.90
C ARG A 113 22.62 -7.45 -36.19
N HIS A 114 22.18 -6.37 -35.53
CA HIS A 114 23.04 -5.43 -34.83
C HIS A 114 23.29 -5.82 -33.37
N VAL A 115 22.53 -6.79 -32.84
CA VAL A 115 22.67 -7.26 -31.47
C VAL A 115 22.70 -8.78 -31.39
N ARG A 116 23.40 -9.32 -30.39
CA ARG A 116 23.37 -10.73 -30.00
C ARG A 116 22.77 -10.85 -28.61
N LEU A 117 21.68 -11.61 -28.51
CA LEU A 117 20.88 -11.72 -27.30
C LEU A 117 21.14 -13.03 -26.57
N ARG A 118 21.28 -12.93 -25.24
CA ARG A 118 21.45 -14.04 -24.31
C ARG A 118 20.56 -13.88 -23.10
N LEU A 119 20.08 -15.01 -22.57
CA LEU A 119 19.14 -15.06 -21.45
C LEU A 119 19.45 -16.25 -20.55
N ARG A 120 19.34 -16.07 -19.24
CA ARG A 120 19.42 -17.15 -18.25
C ARG A 120 18.07 -17.86 -18.13
N LEU A 121 18.10 -19.19 -18.17
CA LEU A 121 16.94 -20.03 -17.94
C LEU A 121 16.86 -20.46 -16.47
N ASP A 122 15.66 -20.81 -16.04
CA ASP A 122 15.46 -21.53 -14.79
C ASP A 122 15.86 -23.00 -15.00
N TRP A 123 17.05 -23.36 -14.49
CA TRP A 123 17.59 -24.70 -14.68
C TRP A 123 16.91 -25.77 -13.82
N ASP A 124 16.14 -25.38 -12.82
CA ASP A 124 15.47 -26.29 -11.89
C ASP A 124 14.00 -26.54 -12.27
N MET A 125 13.47 -25.81 -13.26
CA MET A 125 12.04 -25.80 -13.53
C MET A 125 11.70 -26.21 -14.97
N VAL A 126 10.78 -27.17 -15.11
CA VAL A 126 10.20 -27.58 -16.38
C VAL A 126 8.68 -27.55 -16.30
N GLY A 127 8.04 -26.91 -17.26
CA GLY A 127 6.58 -26.74 -17.29
C GLY A 127 5.87 -27.64 -18.29
N TYR A 128 4.54 -27.75 -18.16
CA TYR A 128 3.67 -28.44 -19.09
C TYR A 128 3.07 -27.44 -20.09
N ALA A 129 3.49 -27.48 -21.35
CA ALA A 129 3.12 -26.48 -22.36
C ALA A 129 1.61 -26.26 -22.54
N PRO A 130 0.76 -27.32 -22.57
CA PRO A 130 -0.69 -27.16 -22.69
C PRO A 130 -1.38 -26.48 -21.51
N SER A 131 -0.68 -26.32 -20.37
CA SER A 131 -1.19 -25.58 -19.21
C SER A 131 -0.82 -24.11 -19.20
N PHE A 132 -0.10 -23.62 -20.22
CA PHE A 132 0.32 -22.23 -20.29
C PHE A 132 -0.89 -21.29 -20.34
N GLN A 133 -0.85 -20.26 -19.49
CA GLN A 133 -1.81 -19.17 -19.45
C GLN A 133 -1.03 -17.86 -19.39
N LYS A 134 -1.33 -16.95 -20.31
CA LYS A 134 -0.80 -15.59 -20.24
C LYS A 134 -1.39 -14.91 -19.02
N GLN A 135 -0.52 -14.41 -18.16
CA GLN A 135 -0.93 -13.58 -17.04
C GLN A 135 -1.20 -12.17 -17.54
N LEU A 136 -2.27 -11.54 -17.07
CA LEU A 136 -2.53 -10.12 -17.36
C LEU A 136 -2.28 -9.34 -16.08
N GLU A 137 -1.39 -8.36 -16.17
CA GLU A 137 -1.13 -7.41 -15.11
C GLU A 137 -1.63 -6.04 -15.58
N TYR A 138 -2.69 -5.54 -14.93
CA TYR A 138 -3.31 -4.26 -15.24
C TYR A 138 -2.60 -3.12 -14.50
N GLU A 139 -1.29 -3.03 -14.66
CA GLU A 139 -0.50 -1.89 -14.19
C GLU A 139 -0.31 -0.91 -15.36
N PHE A 140 -0.53 0.39 -15.12
CA PHE A 140 -0.37 1.43 -16.13
C PHE A 140 1.10 1.83 -16.21
N TRP A 141 1.75 1.51 -17.34
CA TRP A 141 3.15 1.85 -17.58
C TRP A 141 3.26 3.00 -18.56
N ARG A 142 3.98 4.04 -18.16
CA ARG A 142 4.38 5.14 -19.04
C ARG A 142 5.85 4.94 -19.41
N GLY A 143 6.19 5.24 -20.66
CA GLY A 143 7.56 5.29 -21.13
C GLY A 143 8.03 6.75 -21.28
N PRO A 144 9.33 7.01 -21.14
CA PRO A 144 9.87 8.37 -21.14
C PRO A 144 9.65 9.19 -22.42
N LYS A 145 9.60 10.53 -22.31
CA LYS A 145 9.86 11.51 -23.39
C LYS A 145 11.23 12.20 -23.15
N PHE A 146 12.14 12.09 -24.14
CA PHE A 146 13.59 12.13 -23.91
C PHE A 146 14.30 13.49 -24.05
N ASP A 147 15.44 13.59 -23.34
CA ASP A 147 16.71 14.22 -23.76
C ASP A 147 17.71 13.10 -24.12
N ASP A 148 18.27 13.13 -25.34
CA ASP A 148 19.04 12.04 -25.96
C ASP A 148 20.58 12.20 -25.83
N GLU A 149 21.06 13.21 -25.11
CA GLU A 149 22.48 13.56 -25.10
C GLU A 149 23.34 12.79 -24.06
N ILE A 150 23.31 11.45 -24.09
CA ILE A 150 24.16 10.59 -23.22
C ILE A 150 25.65 10.96 -23.28
N GLY A 151 26.11 11.42 -24.46
CA GLY A 151 27.49 11.85 -24.66
C GLY A 151 27.93 13.02 -23.77
N ASN A 152 27.00 13.78 -23.20
CA ASN A 152 27.25 14.97 -22.40
C ASN A 152 27.11 14.73 -20.89
N ILE A 153 26.68 13.55 -20.46
CA ILE A 153 26.56 13.21 -19.04
C ILE A 153 27.96 13.17 -18.39
N ALA A 154 28.14 13.91 -17.30
CA ALA A 154 29.39 13.94 -16.57
C ALA A 154 29.65 12.61 -15.83
N PRO A 155 30.90 12.11 -15.78
CA PRO A 155 31.24 10.97 -14.93
C PRO A 155 30.97 11.27 -13.44
N GLY A 156 30.55 10.25 -12.70
CA GLY A 156 30.27 10.34 -11.27
C GLY A 156 29.09 9.47 -10.85
N LEU A 157 28.89 9.37 -9.53
CA LEU A 157 27.78 8.68 -8.91
C LEU A 157 26.64 9.66 -8.58
N THR A 158 25.41 9.24 -8.87
CA THR A 158 24.18 9.89 -8.43
C THR A 158 23.34 8.89 -7.65
N LYS A 159 22.78 9.30 -6.51
CA LYS A 159 21.93 8.47 -5.66
C LYS A 159 20.57 9.12 -5.47
N TYR A 160 19.52 8.38 -5.82
CA TYR A 160 18.13 8.73 -5.55
C TYR A 160 17.61 7.87 -4.40
N LYS A 161 16.98 8.48 -3.40
CA LYS A 161 16.40 7.78 -2.25
C LYS A 161 14.89 7.75 -2.37
N SER A 162 14.30 6.64 -1.96
CA SER A 162 12.84 6.54 -1.79
C SER A 162 12.39 7.36 -0.59
N ASP A 163 11.21 7.95 -0.68
CA ASP A 163 10.47 8.37 0.52
C ASP A 163 9.95 7.14 1.31
N ASP A 164 9.34 7.37 2.48
CA ASP A 164 8.86 6.26 3.33
C ASP A 164 7.76 5.43 2.65
N PHE A 165 6.89 6.05 1.85
CA PHE A 165 5.84 5.32 1.12
C PHE A 165 6.45 4.48 -0.01
N GLU A 166 7.28 5.08 -0.86
CA GLU A 166 7.97 4.42 -1.96
C GLU A 166 8.83 3.26 -1.46
N ARG A 167 9.53 3.46 -0.34
CA ARG A 167 10.38 2.44 0.28
C ARG A 167 9.56 1.22 0.68
N VAL A 168 8.43 1.43 1.36
CA VAL A 168 7.54 0.35 1.81
C VAL A 168 6.82 -0.30 0.62
N TYR A 169 6.34 0.48 -0.34
CA TYR A 169 5.51 -0.01 -1.44
C TYR A 169 6.33 -0.75 -2.51
N TYR A 170 7.48 -0.20 -2.91
CA TYR A 170 8.34 -0.76 -3.95
C TYR A 170 9.48 -1.62 -3.40
N GLY A 171 9.64 -1.66 -2.07
CA GLY A 171 10.71 -2.42 -1.40
C GLY A 171 12.08 -2.01 -1.89
N THR A 172 12.30 -0.72 -2.15
CA THR A 172 13.58 -0.17 -2.64
C THR A 172 13.94 1.01 -1.76
N ALA A 173 15.10 1.00 -1.12
CA ALA A 173 15.52 2.11 -0.25
C ALA A 173 16.16 3.25 -1.05
N ALA A 174 16.95 2.90 -2.07
CA ALA A 174 17.59 3.85 -2.96
C ALA A 174 17.97 3.18 -4.29
N THR A 175 18.32 4.00 -5.28
CA THR A 175 18.95 3.55 -6.52
C THR A 175 20.18 4.41 -6.80
N GLU A 176 21.30 3.77 -7.10
CA GLU A 176 22.56 4.41 -7.43
C GLU A 176 22.85 4.26 -8.93
N PHE A 177 23.31 5.35 -9.56
CA PHE A 177 23.62 5.47 -10.98
C PHE A 177 25.05 5.98 -11.11
N VAL A 178 25.89 5.32 -11.90
CA VAL A 178 27.29 5.70 -12.07
C VAL A 178 27.61 5.79 -13.56
N TRP A 179 28.20 6.92 -13.95
CA TRP A 179 28.81 7.09 -15.27
C TRP A 179 30.32 7.16 -15.15
N LYS A 180 31.03 6.44 -16.04
CA LYS A 180 32.49 6.45 -16.15
C LYS A 180 32.88 6.76 -17.60
N ALA A 181 33.88 7.62 -17.78
CA ALA A 181 34.44 7.90 -19.10
C ALA A 181 35.72 7.09 -19.30
N ASN A 182 35.77 6.32 -20.39
CA ASN A 182 36.91 5.49 -20.76
C ASN A 182 37.34 5.79 -22.19
N GLU A 183 38.64 5.70 -22.46
CA GLU A 183 39.19 5.80 -23.82
C GLU A 183 39.84 4.47 -24.21
N GLU A 184 39.44 3.93 -25.36
CA GLU A 184 40.03 2.71 -25.92
C GLU A 184 40.82 3.05 -27.18
N THR A 185 42.09 2.64 -27.23
CA THR A 185 42.94 2.73 -28.44
C THR A 185 43.23 1.33 -28.97
N ASP A 186 43.19 1.16 -30.30
CA ASP A 186 43.43 -0.14 -30.94
C ASP A 186 44.92 -0.45 -31.17
N GLY A 187 45.81 0.34 -30.55
CA GLY A 187 47.27 0.19 -30.62
C GLY A 187 47.90 0.47 -31.99
N LYS A 188 47.12 0.86 -33.01
CA LYS A 188 47.64 1.15 -34.35
C LYS A 188 48.04 2.62 -34.49
N PRO A 189 49.15 2.93 -35.18
CA PRO A 189 49.49 4.32 -35.47
C PRO A 189 48.39 4.98 -36.31
N ARG A 190 47.90 6.16 -35.88
CA ARG A 190 46.94 7.05 -36.58
C ARG A 190 45.44 6.72 -36.49
N THR A 191 45.01 5.83 -35.60
CA THR A 191 43.59 5.62 -35.30
C THR A 191 43.14 6.57 -34.18
N LYS A 192 41.94 7.14 -34.33
CA LYS A 192 41.34 7.98 -33.26
C LYS A 192 40.90 7.08 -32.11
N PRO A 193 41.11 7.48 -30.84
CA PRO A 193 40.59 6.75 -29.69
C PRO A 193 39.05 6.68 -29.75
N ARG A 194 38.51 5.57 -29.26
CA ARG A 194 37.08 5.44 -29.01
C ARG A 194 36.77 6.04 -27.66
N LEU A 195 35.74 6.88 -27.62
CA LEU A 195 35.26 7.50 -26.40
C LEU A 195 34.07 6.68 -25.89
N LEU A 196 34.29 5.96 -24.80
CA LEU A 196 33.31 5.07 -24.19
C LEU A 196 32.74 5.73 -22.93
N HIS A 197 31.42 5.64 -22.77
CA HIS A 197 30.72 5.96 -21.54
C HIS A 197 30.14 4.68 -20.96
N GLU A 198 30.64 4.28 -19.80
CA GLU A 198 30.13 3.13 -19.08
C GLU A 198 29.09 3.59 -18.06
N PHE A 199 27.96 2.91 -18.07
CA PHE A 199 26.87 3.08 -17.13
C PHE A 199 26.80 1.86 -16.23
N GLU A 200 26.68 2.10 -14.93
CA GLU A 200 26.35 1.08 -13.94
C GLU A 200 25.19 1.60 -13.09
N MET A 201 24.28 0.71 -12.70
CA MET A 201 23.16 1.06 -11.85
C MET A 201 22.83 -0.08 -10.92
N GLU A 202 22.48 0.24 -9.67
CA GLU A 202 22.13 -0.75 -8.66
C GLU A 202 21.00 -0.27 -7.76
N GLU A 203 20.02 -1.13 -7.48
CA GLU A 203 19.06 -0.92 -6.39
C GLU A 203 19.70 -1.22 -5.05
N VAL A 204 19.33 -0.47 -4.01
CA VAL A 204 19.64 -0.79 -2.62
C VAL A 204 18.35 -1.20 -1.94
N LYS A 205 18.34 -2.39 -1.35
CA LYS A 205 17.18 -3.00 -0.68
C LYS A 205 17.34 -2.96 0.83
N ASP A 206 16.23 -2.86 1.55
CA ASP A 206 16.14 -2.96 3.02
C ASP A 206 15.26 -4.15 3.47
N SER A 207 14.76 -4.93 2.52
CA SER A 207 13.97 -6.15 2.75
C SER A 207 14.60 -7.36 2.08
N GLU A 208 14.54 -8.50 2.76
CA GLU A 208 15.01 -9.79 2.23
C GLU A 208 14.16 -10.26 1.04
N VAL A 209 14.78 -11.07 0.17
CA VAL A 209 14.07 -11.79 -0.88
C VAL A 209 13.15 -12.83 -0.20
N PRO A 210 11.83 -12.84 -0.50
CA PRO A 210 10.89 -13.71 0.17
C PRO A 210 11.30 -15.19 0.17
N GLY A 211 11.38 -15.79 1.37
CA GLY A 211 11.77 -17.19 1.54
C GLY A 211 13.27 -17.44 1.53
N THR A 212 14.09 -16.40 1.68
CA THR A 212 15.56 -16.46 1.82
C THR A 212 16.00 -15.50 2.94
N GLU A 213 17.25 -15.61 3.39
CA GLU A 213 17.89 -14.70 4.35
C GLU A 213 18.85 -13.72 3.65
N SER A 214 18.54 -13.36 2.40
CA SER A 214 19.44 -12.59 1.53
C SER A 214 18.72 -11.43 0.86
N PHE A 215 19.48 -10.40 0.49
CA PHE A 215 19.00 -9.17 -0.12
C PHE A 215 19.41 -9.13 -1.59
N GLY A 216 18.41 -9.13 -2.46
CA GLY A 216 18.60 -9.19 -3.91
C GLY A 216 18.49 -7.83 -4.55
N CYS A 217 19.63 -7.26 -4.94
CA CYS A 217 19.73 -5.96 -5.58
C CYS A 217 19.80 -6.12 -7.10
N ARG A 218 18.85 -5.53 -7.86
CA ARG A 218 18.94 -5.50 -9.32
C ARG A 218 20.09 -4.59 -9.74
N TYR A 219 20.90 -5.09 -10.67
CA TYR A 219 22.08 -4.42 -11.20
C TYR A 219 22.03 -4.40 -12.72
N MET A 220 22.50 -3.31 -13.33
CA MET A 220 22.71 -3.21 -14.77
C MET A 220 24.06 -2.60 -15.09
N HIS A 221 24.58 -2.98 -16.24
CA HIS A 221 25.79 -2.41 -16.82
C HIS A 221 25.61 -2.19 -18.32
N ALA A 222 26.06 -1.05 -18.83
CA ALA A 222 26.03 -0.76 -20.25
C ALA A 222 27.27 0.04 -20.71
N ILE A 223 27.66 -0.13 -21.96
CA ILE A 223 28.79 0.59 -22.57
C ILE A 223 28.30 1.29 -23.83
N TYR A 224 28.32 2.62 -23.80
CA TYR A 224 27.94 3.50 -24.90
C TYR A 224 29.19 3.98 -25.66
N ASP A 225 29.24 3.74 -26.97
CA ASP A 225 30.27 4.30 -27.84
C ASP A 225 29.79 5.65 -28.39
N LYS A 226 30.40 6.76 -27.95
CA LYS A 226 30.04 8.10 -28.42
C LYS A 226 30.26 8.29 -29.91
N ASN A 227 31.23 7.60 -30.48
CA ASN A 227 31.56 7.74 -31.90
C ASN A 227 30.49 7.06 -32.77
N ALA A 228 29.91 5.95 -32.30
CA ALA A 228 28.84 5.22 -32.99
C ALA A 228 27.43 5.69 -32.60
N ALA A 229 27.31 6.38 -31.47
CA ALA A 229 26.05 6.77 -30.82
C ALA A 229 25.14 5.58 -30.49
N THR A 230 25.73 4.46 -30.07
CA THR A 230 25.03 3.19 -29.81
C THR A 230 25.65 2.44 -28.63
N PHE A 231 24.88 1.57 -27.99
CA PHE A 231 25.39 0.70 -26.93
C PHE A 231 26.01 -0.56 -27.51
N GLU A 232 27.29 -0.81 -27.21
CA GLU A 232 27.99 -2.02 -27.67
C GLU A 232 27.80 -3.21 -26.72
N HIS A 233 27.42 -2.93 -25.48
CA HIS A 233 27.21 -3.90 -24.44
C HIS A 233 26.12 -3.40 -23.48
N PHE A 234 25.21 -4.29 -23.11
CA PHE A 234 24.19 -4.05 -22.09
C PHE A 234 23.84 -5.38 -21.42
N ASP A 235 24.00 -5.46 -20.11
CA ASP A 235 23.61 -6.62 -19.32
C ASP A 235 22.88 -6.23 -18.03
N GLY A 236 22.17 -7.20 -17.47
CA GLY A 236 21.50 -7.08 -16.19
C GLY A 236 21.71 -8.32 -15.35
N ALA A 237 21.77 -8.12 -14.04
CA ALA A 237 22.11 -9.14 -13.05
C ALA A 237 21.41 -8.87 -11.72
N ILE A 238 21.46 -9.86 -10.83
CA ILE A 238 21.18 -9.68 -9.40
C ILE A 238 22.50 -9.77 -8.64
N ARG A 239 22.75 -8.80 -7.76
CA ARG A 239 23.74 -8.87 -6.69
C ARG A 239 23.03 -9.32 -5.43
N MET A 240 23.38 -10.51 -4.93
CA MET A 240 22.83 -11.04 -3.70
C MET A 240 23.79 -10.78 -2.55
N TYR A 241 23.24 -10.27 -1.45
CA TYR A 241 23.97 -9.94 -0.24
C TYR A 241 23.39 -10.70 0.95
N ASP A 242 24.26 -11.19 1.84
CA ASP A 242 23.82 -11.57 3.18
C ASP A 242 23.54 -10.32 4.05
N PHE A 243 23.03 -10.51 5.26
CA PHE A 243 22.71 -9.40 6.17
C PHE A 243 23.90 -8.48 6.46
N ALA A 244 25.09 -9.04 6.72
CA ALA A 244 26.27 -8.25 7.07
C ALA A 244 26.75 -7.44 5.87
N GLN A 245 26.79 -8.06 4.69
CA GLN A 245 27.13 -7.40 3.44
C GLN A 245 26.12 -6.32 3.08
N MET A 246 24.82 -6.56 3.27
CA MET A 246 23.79 -5.57 2.97
C MET A 246 23.86 -4.37 3.93
N ALA A 247 24.11 -4.60 5.22
CA ALA A 247 24.25 -3.52 6.19
C ALA A 247 25.41 -2.58 5.82
N GLU A 248 26.54 -3.13 5.38
CA GLU A 248 27.66 -2.34 4.88
C GLU A 248 27.33 -1.68 3.53
N ARG A 249 26.74 -2.43 2.59
CA ARG A 249 26.35 -1.94 1.26
C ARG A 249 25.35 -0.78 1.33
N ALA A 250 24.46 -0.76 2.32
CA ALA A 250 23.49 0.33 2.51
C ALA A 250 24.17 1.66 2.87
N GLY A 251 25.30 1.59 3.59
CA GLY A 251 26.10 2.75 4.01
C GLY A 251 27.19 3.17 3.01
N THR A 252 27.62 2.26 2.13
CA THR A 252 28.74 2.46 1.21
C THR A 252 28.25 2.59 -0.24
N SER A 253 28.85 3.51 -1.00
CA SER A 253 28.52 3.71 -2.41
C SER A 253 28.94 2.54 -3.29
N MET A 254 28.24 2.30 -4.41
CA MET A 254 28.53 1.12 -5.26
C MET A 254 29.93 1.10 -5.88
N ASP A 255 30.53 2.27 -6.12
CA ASP A 255 31.87 2.41 -6.67
C ASP A 255 32.98 2.19 -5.64
N GLU A 256 32.68 2.36 -4.35
CA GLU A 256 33.60 2.08 -3.24
C GLU A 256 33.45 0.65 -2.68
N PHE A 257 32.22 0.10 -2.66
CA PHE A 257 31.91 -1.18 -2.02
C PHE A 257 32.58 -2.38 -2.71
N GLY A 258 32.83 -2.29 -4.02
CA GLY A 258 33.51 -3.34 -4.77
C GLY A 258 32.66 -4.58 -5.08
N ARG A 259 33.33 -5.69 -5.42
CA ARG A 259 32.69 -6.93 -5.92
C ARG A 259 32.63 -8.03 -4.85
N VAL A 260 31.80 -7.82 -3.83
CA VAL A 260 31.68 -8.74 -2.67
C VAL A 260 30.43 -9.62 -2.72
N SER A 261 29.43 -9.26 -3.53
CA SER A 261 28.16 -9.99 -3.69
C SER A 261 28.30 -11.32 -4.42
N GLU A 262 27.35 -12.24 -4.19
CA GLU A 262 27.06 -13.29 -5.17
C GLU A 262 26.39 -12.69 -6.41
N TYR A 263 27.02 -12.83 -7.57
CA TYR A 263 26.61 -12.17 -8.81
C TYR A 263 25.93 -13.13 -9.78
N THR A 264 24.64 -12.92 -10.04
CA THR A 264 23.86 -13.74 -10.99
C THR A 264 23.46 -12.92 -12.21
N LYS A 265 24.20 -13.06 -13.31
CA LYS A 265 23.85 -12.44 -14.60
C LYS A 265 22.59 -13.08 -15.19
N LEU A 266 21.68 -12.26 -15.70
CA LEU A 266 20.36 -12.71 -16.18
C LEU A 266 20.17 -12.59 -17.69
N PHE A 267 20.61 -11.49 -18.29
CA PHE A 267 20.55 -11.31 -19.73
C PHE A 267 21.77 -10.51 -20.20
N ARG A 268 22.02 -10.57 -21.50
CA ARG A 268 23.09 -9.81 -22.13
C ARG A 268 22.76 -9.51 -23.58
N ILE A 269 23.05 -8.29 -24.00
CA ILE A 269 22.90 -7.75 -25.35
C ILE A 269 24.26 -7.17 -25.77
N ASP A 270 24.85 -7.69 -26.85
CA ASP A 270 26.13 -7.17 -27.35
C ASP A 270 26.06 -6.87 -28.84
N ASP A 271 26.87 -5.92 -29.28
CA ASP A 271 27.21 -5.76 -30.69
C ASP A 271 28.05 -6.97 -31.17
N PRO A 272 27.56 -7.79 -32.13
CA PRO A 272 28.29 -8.93 -32.66
C PRO A 272 29.65 -8.57 -33.27
N LEU A 273 29.77 -7.41 -33.92
CA LEU A 273 31.04 -6.98 -34.52
C LEU A 273 32.07 -6.63 -33.46
N ARG A 274 31.61 -6.06 -32.34
CA ARG A 274 32.46 -5.78 -31.20
C ARG A 274 32.91 -7.06 -30.52
N LEU A 275 31.97 -7.99 -30.31
CA LEU A 275 32.21 -9.25 -29.64
C LEU A 275 33.18 -10.15 -30.44
N ASP A 276 32.95 -10.32 -31.74
CA ASP A 276 33.63 -11.34 -32.55
C ASP A 276 34.96 -10.84 -33.16
N VAL A 277 35.00 -9.58 -33.60
CA VAL A 277 36.14 -9.06 -34.40
C VAL A 277 36.68 -7.72 -33.89
N LYS A 278 36.26 -7.28 -32.69
CA LYS A 278 36.70 -6.04 -32.04
C LYS A 278 36.52 -4.77 -32.91
N ARG A 279 35.48 -4.75 -33.74
CA ARG A 279 35.11 -3.58 -34.57
C ARG A 279 33.80 -2.97 -34.08
N THR A 280 33.66 -1.66 -34.23
CA THR A 280 32.41 -0.95 -33.95
C THR A 280 31.36 -1.30 -35.00
N GLY A 281 30.25 -1.88 -34.56
CA GLY A 281 29.03 -2.06 -35.34
C GLY A 281 28.00 -0.99 -34.99
N LYS A 282 26.71 -1.35 -35.12
CA LYS A 282 25.59 -0.45 -34.82
C LYS A 282 24.95 -0.72 -33.45
N GLY A 283 25.40 -1.75 -32.74
CA GLY A 283 24.93 -2.11 -31.41
C GLY A 283 23.42 -2.02 -31.17
N LEU A 284 23.06 -1.72 -29.91
CA LEU A 284 21.70 -1.43 -29.46
C LEU A 284 21.47 0.09 -29.53
N ALA A 285 20.33 0.50 -30.08
CA ALA A 285 19.98 1.92 -30.17
C ALA A 285 19.64 2.49 -28.78
N LEU A 286 19.85 3.80 -28.62
CA LEU A 286 19.56 4.52 -27.38
C LEU A 286 18.11 4.34 -26.89
N SER A 287 17.14 4.48 -27.79
CA SER A 287 15.71 4.32 -27.48
C SER A 287 15.40 2.93 -26.94
N ASP A 288 16.00 1.91 -27.55
CA ASP A 288 15.80 0.50 -27.18
C ASP A 288 16.44 0.23 -25.81
N TRP A 289 17.66 0.73 -25.60
CA TRP A 289 18.36 0.59 -24.32
C TRP A 289 17.56 1.21 -23.16
N LYS A 290 17.12 2.47 -23.28
CA LYS A 290 16.39 3.13 -22.19
C LYS A 290 15.02 2.48 -21.95
N SER A 291 14.34 2.04 -23.01
CA SER A 291 13.09 1.27 -22.90
C SER A 291 13.29 -0.05 -22.14
N LEU A 292 14.33 -0.81 -22.49
CA LEU A 292 14.68 -2.06 -21.82
C LEU A 292 15.11 -1.84 -20.36
N VAL A 293 15.87 -0.79 -20.07
CA VAL A 293 16.22 -0.37 -18.71
C VAL A 293 14.96 -0.13 -17.88
N THR A 294 14.04 0.72 -18.35
CA THR A 294 12.80 1.03 -17.62
C THR A 294 11.95 -0.21 -17.36
N LYS A 295 11.87 -1.14 -18.32
CA LYS A 295 11.08 -2.38 -18.15
C LYS A 295 11.78 -3.43 -17.29
N TYR A 296 13.11 -3.53 -17.33
CA TYR A 296 13.84 -4.41 -16.41
C TYR A 296 13.71 -3.93 -14.96
N MET A 297 13.71 -2.61 -14.79
CA MET A 297 13.55 -1.91 -13.51
C MET A 297 12.10 -1.61 -13.17
N GLN A 298 11.16 -2.34 -13.77
CA GLN A 298 9.74 -2.22 -13.48
C GLN A 298 9.50 -2.27 -11.96
N GLY A 299 8.71 -1.31 -11.46
CA GLY A 299 8.44 -1.15 -10.03
C GLY A 299 9.51 -0.37 -9.25
N ASN A 300 10.40 0.39 -9.91
CA ASN A 300 11.33 1.29 -9.25
C ASN A 300 11.06 2.75 -9.70
N PRO A 301 10.50 3.61 -8.83
CA PRO A 301 10.16 4.99 -9.21
C PRO A 301 11.38 5.87 -9.44
N GLN A 302 12.54 5.57 -8.81
CA GLN A 302 13.76 6.37 -8.99
C GLN A 302 14.34 6.27 -10.41
N VAL A 303 14.08 5.19 -11.14
CA VAL A 303 14.48 5.09 -12.55
C VAL A 303 13.73 6.11 -13.41
N TYR A 304 12.46 6.37 -13.11
CA TYR A 304 11.67 7.38 -13.82
C TYR A 304 12.16 8.78 -13.47
N GLU A 305 12.41 9.04 -12.19
CA GLU A 305 12.96 10.31 -11.71
C GLU A 305 14.32 10.62 -12.34
N TYR A 306 15.21 9.64 -12.40
CA TYR A 306 16.53 9.78 -13.04
C TYR A 306 16.43 10.16 -14.52
N PHE A 307 15.43 9.60 -15.22
CA PHE A 307 15.18 9.92 -16.63
C PHE A 307 14.32 11.16 -16.86
N GLY A 308 13.95 11.89 -15.79
CA GLY A 308 13.16 13.12 -15.88
C GLY A 308 11.68 12.90 -16.15
N GLU A 309 11.12 11.77 -15.75
CA GLU A 309 9.74 11.37 -16.03
C GLU A 309 8.83 11.39 -14.81
N GLU A 310 7.53 11.48 -15.08
CA GLU A 310 6.49 11.25 -14.07
C GLU A 310 6.58 9.83 -13.51
N LYS A 311 6.69 9.72 -12.18
CA LYS A 311 6.70 8.44 -11.46
C LYS A 311 5.40 7.67 -11.69
N PRO A 312 5.43 6.33 -11.89
CA PRO A 312 4.23 5.50 -11.90
C PRO A 312 3.52 5.62 -10.55
N GLY A 313 2.22 5.93 -10.56
CA GLY A 313 1.47 6.26 -9.33
C GLY A 313 1.39 7.76 -9.02
N GLY A 314 2.12 8.60 -9.75
CA GLY A 314 2.05 10.06 -9.66
C GLY A 314 0.68 10.67 -9.97
N ALA A 315 -0.27 9.93 -10.55
CA ALA A 315 -1.65 10.39 -10.65
C ALA A 315 -2.39 10.46 -9.29
N HIS A 316 -1.88 9.77 -8.25
CA HIS A 316 -2.35 9.94 -6.87
C HIS A 316 -1.58 11.04 -6.11
N LEU A 317 -0.41 11.41 -6.63
CA LEU A 317 0.40 12.56 -6.25
C LEU A 317 0.32 13.61 -7.36
N LEU A 318 -0.90 13.96 -7.80
CA LEU A 318 -1.09 15.25 -8.49
C LEU A 318 -0.38 16.30 -7.64
N ASP A 319 0.43 17.17 -8.28
CA ASP A 319 1.00 18.38 -7.65
C ASP A 319 0.03 18.81 -6.57
N GLU A 320 0.39 18.57 -5.30
CA GLU A 320 -0.55 18.81 -4.22
C GLU A 320 -0.79 20.30 -4.23
N ALA A 321 -1.90 20.71 -4.84
CA ALA A 321 -2.50 21.99 -4.56
C ALA A 321 -2.47 22.07 -3.03
N PRO A 322 -1.89 23.14 -2.46
CA PRO A 322 -1.62 23.19 -1.03
C PRO A 322 -2.85 22.71 -0.28
N HIS A 323 -2.70 21.65 0.50
CA HIS A 323 -3.80 21.02 1.22
C HIS A 323 -4.58 22.11 1.92
N SER A 324 -5.90 22.09 1.76
CA SER A 324 -6.73 22.91 2.62
C SER A 324 -6.48 22.52 4.08
N MET A 325 -6.68 23.45 5.01
CA MET A 325 -6.59 23.16 6.45
C MET A 325 -7.49 21.99 6.87
N ARG A 326 -8.60 21.77 6.15
CA ARG A 326 -9.48 20.62 6.35
C ARG A 326 -8.82 19.31 5.94
N GLU A 327 -8.19 19.25 4.77
CA GLU A 327 -7.48 18.05 4.31
C GLU A 327 -6.29 17.73 5.22
N GLU A 328 -5.59 18.76 5.69
CA GLU A 328 -4.47 18.56 6.60
C GLU A 328 -4.94 18.05 7.97
N LEU A 329 -5.98 18.65 8.56
CA LEU A 329 -6.37 18.36 9.94
C LEU A 329 -7.42 17.26 10.10
N VAL A 330 -8.19 16.98 9.05
CA VAL A 330 -9.26 15.97 9.05
C VAL A 330 -9.18 15.11 7.78
N PRO A 331 -8.05 14.41 7.56
CA PRO A 331 -7.77 13.72 6.30
C PRO A 331 -8.69 12.52 6.04
N SER A 332 -9.35 12.00 7.08
CA SER A 332 -10.08 10.72 7.04
C SER A 332 -11.61 10.86 7.06
N SER A 333 -12.17 12.06 6.87
CA SER A 333 -13.63 12.28 6.98
C SER A 333 -14.43 11.64 5.84
N MET A 334 -15.54 10.98 6.16
CA MET A 334 -16.55 10.52 5.19
C MET A 334 -17.94 11.08 5.54
N ASN A 335 -18.65 11.57 4.53
CA ASN A 335 -20.03 12.08 4.62
C ASN A 335 -21.01 11.12 3.93
N ALA A 336 -22.30 11.29 4.21
CA ALA A 336 -23.36 10.54 3.54
C ALA A 336 -23.30 10.70 2.01
N GLY A 337 -23.40 9.58 1.29
CA GLY A 337 -23.38 9.54 -0.17
C GLY A 337 -21.97 9.41 -0.77
N GLN A 338 -20.91 9.36 0.04
CA GLN A 338 -19.54 9.10 -0.42
C GLN A 338 -19.21 7.61 -0.55
N GLY A 339 -20.17 6.73 -0.24
CA GLY A 339 -20.05 5.29 -0.43
C GLY A 339 -19.33 4.58 0.72
N VAL A 340 -18.74 3.42 0.39
CA VAL A 340 -18.07 2.52 1.35
C VAL A 340 -16.70 2.14 0.80
N ARG A 341 -15.68 2.16 1.65
CA ARG A 341 -14.35 1.62 1.37
C ARG A 341 -14.24 0.21 1.94
N LEU A 342 -13.71 -0.71 1.13
CA LEU A 342 -13.47 -2.10 1.52
C LEU A 342 -12.00 -2.44 1.27
N MET A 343 -11.34 -3.03 2.25
CA MET A 343 -9.99 -3.55 2.13
C MET A 343 -9.95 -5.00 2.61
N ALA A 344 -9.47 -5.90 1.75
CA ALA A 344 -9.21 -7.28 2.09
C ALA A 344 -7.69 -7.50 2.13
N SER A 345 -7.19 -8.11 3.21
CA SER A 345 -5.77 -8.37 3.40
C SER A 345 -5.52 -9.75 3.99
N PHE A 346 -4.36 -10.33 3.67
CA PHE A 346 -3.94 -11.63 4.18
C PHE A 346 -2.62 -11.48 4.93
N HIS A 347 -2.60 -11.94 6.17
CA HIS A 347 -1.47 -11.82 7.08
C HIS A 347 -0.91 -13.19 7.45
N ALA A 348 0.31 -13.21 8.00
CA ALA A 348 0.82 -14.41 8.65
C ALA A 348 -0.12 -14.81 9.79
N LEU A 349 -0.34 -16.11 9.96
CA LEU A 349 -1.14 -16.61 11.07
C LEU A 349 -0.28 -16.56 12.34
N GLU A 350 -0.61 -15.65 13.24
CA GLU A 350 0.03 -15.54 14.56
C GLU A 350 -0.65 -16.45 15.59
N GLU A 351 -0.15 -16.47 16.82
CA GLU A 351 -0.80 -17.18 17.92
C GLU A 351 -2.20 -16.62 18.15
N GLN A 352 -3.21 -17.48 18.06
CA GLN A 352 -4.59 -17.03 18.06
C GLN A 352 -5.07 -16.66 19.46
N PRO A 353 -5.80 -15.54 19.59
CA PRO A 353 -6.35 -15.14 20.87
C PRO A 353 -7.38 -16.16 21.37
N ALA A 354 -7.33 -16.46 22.66
CA ALA A 354 -8.28 -17.36 23.28
C ALA A 354 -9.69 -16.75 23.35
N GLY A 355 -10.65 -17.36 22.66
CA GLY A 355 -12.06 -16.96 22.68
C GLY A 355 -12.72 -17.07 21.32
N GLU A 356 -14.05 -17.00 21.30
CA GLU A 356 -14.81 -17.10 20.05
C GLU A 356 -14.80 -15.78 19.26
N ARG A 357 -14.85 -14.64 19.97
CA ARG A 357 -14.76 -13.27 19.45
C ARG A 357 -13.89 -12.46 20.39
N VAL A 358 -12.74 -11.99 19.92
CA VAL A 358 -11.75 -11.28 20.74
C VAL A 358 -11.32 -10.00 20.05
N VAL A 359 -11.26 -8.90 20.80
CA VAL A 359 -10.67 -7.65 20.31
C VAL A 359 -9.15 -7.76 20.27
N THR A 360 -8.57 -7.59 19.08
CA THR A 360 -7.11 -7.66 18.85
C THR A 360 -6.51 -6.35 18.37
N GLY A 361 -7.24 -5.55 17.59
CA GLY A 361 -6.78 -4.23 17.14
C GLY A 361 -6.88 -3.21 18.27
N ARG A 362 -5.81 -2.43 18.51
CA ARG A 362 -5.74 -1.43 19.58
C ARG A 362 -5.05 -0.19 19.04
N ASP A 363 -5.51 0.98 19.48
CA ASP A 363 -4.79 2.23 19.26
C ASP A 363 -3.87 2.49 20.47
N GLU A 364 -2.95 3.44 20.35
CA GLU A 364 -2.03 3.79 21.42
C GLU A 364 -2.08 5.29 21.70
N VAL A 365 -2.18 5.65 22.98
CA VAL A 365 -2.07 7.04 23.42
C VAL A 365 -0.91 7.17 24.38
N THR A 366 -0.06 8.15 24.12
CA THR A 366 1.01 8.55 25.04
C THR A 366 0.49 9.64 25.97
N ASP A 367 0.52 9.37 27.27
CA ASP A 367 0.09 10.33 28.29
C ASP A 367 1.13 11.44 28.52
N VAL A 368 0.79 12.39 29.40
CA VAL A 368 1.63 13.56 29.73
C VAL A 368 2.96 13.21 30.39
N ASN A 369 3.12 11.98 30.86
CA ASN A 369 4.35 11.47 31.48
C ASN A 369 5.16 10.62 30.49
N ASN A 370 4.84 10.67 29.18
CA ASN A 370 5.41 9.84 28.12
C ASN A 370 5.17 8.33 28.31
N ILE A 371 4.07 7.96 28.98
CA ILE A 371 3.67 6.56 29.11
C ILE A 371 2.66 6.24 28.01
N THR A 372 3.03 5.34 27.11
CA THR A 372 2.13 4.82 26.07
C THR A 372 1.24 3.73 26.64
N ARG A 373 -0.07 3.82 26.40
CA ARG A 373 -1.06 2.83 26.81
C ARG A 373 -1.92 2.40 25.62
N PRO A 374 -2.32 1.12 25.54
CA PRO A 374 -3.29 0.69 24.56
C PRO A 374 -4.66 1.26 24.91
N VAL A 375 -5.34 1.81 23.90
CA VAL A 375 -6.66 2.42 24.05
C VAL A 375 -7.68 1.80 23.10
N LEU A 376 -8.95 1.84 23.51
CA LEU A 376 -10.11 1.51 22.69
C LEU A 376 -11.15 2.61 22.80
N GLU A 377 -11.91 2.84 21.73
CA GLU A 377 -13.08 3.71 21.83
C GLU A 377 -14.15 3.06 22.72
N TYR A 378 -14.68 3.83 23.67
CA TYR A 378 -15.65 3.38 24.67
C TYR A 378 -16.89 2.72 24.03
N ASP A 379 -17.30 3.22 22.86
CA ASP A 379 -18.47 2.71 22.14
C ASP A 379 -18.31 1.26 21.64
N VAL A 380 -17.12 0.64 21.71
CA VAL A 380 -16.96 -0.82 21.50
C VAL A 380 -17.88 -1.66 22.41
N ILE A 381 -18.25 -1.11 23.57
CA ILE A 381 -19.23 -1.71 24.49
C ILE A 381 -20.58 -1.91 23.81
N GLU A 382 -20.98 -1.03 22.89
CA GLU A 382 -22.23 -1.15 22.15
C GLU A 382 -22.22 -2.39 21.25
N VAL A 383 -21.06 -2.76 20.67
CA VAL A 383 -20.89 -4.01 19.92
C VAL A 383 -21.08 -5.21 20.83
N ARG A 384 -20.50 -5.19 22.03
CA ARG A 384 -20.67 -6.26 23.03
C ARG A 384 -22.14 -6.42 23.45
N LYS A 385 -22.85 -5.32 23.73
CA LYS A 385 -24.27 -5.36 24.11
C LYS A 385 -25.17 -5.83 22.96
N ALA A 386 -24.88 -5.39 21.73
CA ALA A 386 -25.58 -5.86 20.54
C ALA A 386 -25.38 -7.38 20.34
N LEU A 387 -24.18 -7.89 20.61
CA LEU A 387 -23.89 -9.33 20.62
C LEU A 387 -24.63 -10.06 21.75
N HIS A 388 -24.66 -9.51 22.97
CA HIS A 388 -25.41 -10.11 24.10
C HIS A 388 -26.89 -10.27 23.77
N ALA A 389 -27.50 -9.29 23.10
CA ALA A 389 -28.88 -9.35 22.65
C ALA A 389 -29.12 -10.48 21.62
N LEU A 390 -28.07 -10.94 20.94
CA LEU A 390 -28.07 -12.08 20.02
C LEU A 390 -27.59 -13.39 20.67
N GLY A 391 -27.35 -13.41 21.98
CA GLY A 391 -26.88 -14.59 22.71
C GLY A 391 -25.38 -14.88 22.58
N ALA A 392 -24.58 -13.91 22.16
CA ALA A 392 -23.12 -14.02 22.00
C ALA A 392 -22.38 -12.97 22.86
N ASP A 393 -21.10 -13.17 23.17
CA ASP A 393 -20.26 -12.18 23.87
C ASP A 393 -19.08 -11.73 22.99
N LEU A 394 -18.44 -10.63 23.41
CA LEU A 394 -17.19 -10.09 22.87
C LEU A 394 -16.17 -9.98 24.00
N VAL A 395 -15.03 -10.63 23.85
CA VAL A 395 -13.92 -10.53 24.81
C VAL A 395 -13.14 -9.25 24.51
N ILE A 396 -13.18 -8.32 25.45
CA ILE A 396 -12.41 -7.08 25.42
C ILE A 396 -11.26 -7.22 26.43
N PRO A 397 -9.99 -7.02 26.02
CA PRO A 397 -8.83 -7.12 26.90
C PRO A 397 -8.93 -6.17 28.10
N SER A 398 -8.45 -6.60 29.28
CA SER A 398 -8.54 -5.82 30.52
C SER A 398 -7.44 -4.76 30.67
N ASP A 399 -6.42 -4.79 29.83
CA ASP A 399 -5.25 -3.91 29.84
C ASP A 399 -5.43 -2.63 29.01
N VAL A 400 -6.62 -2.41 28.44
CA VAL A 400 -6.94 -1.24 27.62
C VAL A 400 -7.56 -0.11 28.44
N VAL A 401 -7.28 1.12 28.01
CA VAL A 401 -7.97 2.31 28.50
C VAL A 401 -9.07 2.70 27.52
N PHE A 402 -10.25 3.04 28.02
CA PHE A 402 -11.32 3.52 27.15
C PHE A 402 -11.24 5.03 26.95
N ILE A 403 -11.36 5.44 25.69
CA ILE A 403 -11.46 6.83 25.29
C ILE A 403 -12.84 7.10 24.70
N TYR A 404 -13.40 8.27 24.99
CA TYR A 404 -14.61 8.76 24.34
C TYR A 404 -14.25 9.96 23.46
N ALA A 405 -14.81 10.05 22.26
CA ALA A 405 -14.58 11.17 21.33
C ALA A 405 -15.93 11.62 20.75
N GLU A 406 -16.22 12.91 20.84
CA GLU A 406 -17.49 13.50 20.36
C GLU A 406 -17.33 14.13 18.97
N ASP A 407 -16.77 13.37 18.02
CA ASP A 407 -16.37 13.87 16.71
C ASP A 407 -17.08 13.24 15.52
N GLY A 408 -18.07 12.37 15.78
CA GLY A 408 -18.80 11.68 14.72
C GLY A 408 -17.96 10.58 14.05
N TYR A 409 -16.84 10.16 14.65
CA TYR A 409 -16.05 9.03 14.17
C TYR A 409 -16.11 7.87 15.15
N TRP A 410 -16.19 6.65 14.61
CA TRP A 410 -16.14 5.44 15.41
C TRP A 410 -15.21 4.41 14.79
N ASN A 411 -14.03 4.23 15.39
CA ASN A 411 -13.13 3.13 15.05
C ASN A 411 -13.45 1.93 15.94
N ILE A 412 -14.20 0.97 15.39
CA ILE A 412 -14.40 -0.32 16.01
C ILE A 412 -13.12 -1.14 15.80
N PRO A 413 -12.48 -1.64 16.87
CA PRO A 413 -11.23 -2.36 16.75
C PRO A 413 -11.40 -3.66 15.97
N THR A 414 -10.29 -4.24 15.51
CA THR A 414 -10.30 -5.56 14.88
C THR A 414 -10.87 -6.60 15.83
N ILE A 415 -11.91 -7.30 15.37
CA ILE A 415 -12.53 -8.43 16.07
C ILE A 415 -12.05 -9.71 15.39
N TYR A 416 -11.24 -10.49 16.10
CA TYR A 416 -10.80 -11.81 15.69
C TYR A 416 -11.87 -12.86 16.02
N HIS A 417 -12.14 -13.77 15.08
CA HIS A 417 -13.12 -14.84 15.21
C HIS A 417 -12.39 -16.19 15.27
N GLY A 418 -12.53 -16.89 16.40
CA GLY A 418 -11.80 -18.12 16.70
C GLY A 418 -12.17 -19.33 15.85
N GLU A 419 -11.34 -20.38 15.91
CA GLU A 419 -11.37 -21.51 14.95
C GLU A 419 -12.56 -22.47 15.06
N GLN A 420 -13.24 -22.55 16.21
CA GLN A 420 -14.26 -23.59 16.40
C GLN A 420 -15.43 -23.47 15.41
N ASP A 421 -15.96 -22.25 15.25
CA ASP A 421 -16.98 -21.94 14.25
C ASP A 421 -16.91 -20.45 13.84
N PRO A 422 -15.87 -20.06 13.09
CA PRO A 422 -15.68 -18.67 12.69
C PRO A 422 -16.83 -18.17 11.82
N GLN A 423 -17.54 -19.06 11.10
CA GLN A 423 -18.63 -18.66 10.21
C GLN A 423 -19.84 -18.17 11.00
N THR A 424 -20.27 -18.90 12.03
CA THR A 424 -21.36 -18.46 12.91
C THR A 424 -20.94 -17.22 13.70
N ALA A 425 -19.70 -17.21 14.20
CA ALA A 425 -19.17 -16.08 14.94
C ALA A 425 -19.20 -14.77 14.14
N ILE A 426 -18.71 -14.81 12.89
CA ILE A 426 -18.72 -13.66 11.97
C ILE A 426 -20.15 -13.22 11.65
N ASN A 427 -21.07 -14.16 11.41
CA ASN A 427 -22.46 -13.83 11.09
C ASN A 427 -23.14 -13.06 12.23
N LEU A 428 -22.91 -13.46 13.49
CA LEU A 428 -23.45 -12.77 14.65
C LEU A 428 -22.81 -11.39 14.84
N THR A 429 -21.49 -11.27 14.65
CA THR A 429 -20.80 -9.96 14.67
C THR A 429 -21.35 -9.02 13.60
N ILE A 430 -21.50 -9.49 12.36
CA ILE A 430 -22.09 -8.71 11.26
C ILE A 430 -23.52 -8.29 11.58
N GLN A 431 -24.32 -9.17 12.18
CA GLN A 431 -25.69 -8.86 12.57
C GLN A 431 -25.73 -7.79 13.69
N ALA A 432 -24.85 -7.89 14.69
CA ALA A 432 -24.72 -6.89 15.74
C ALA A 432 -24.33 -5.52 15.18
N LEU A 433 -23.32 -5.48 14.30
CA LEU A 433 -22.88 -4.26 13.62
C LEU A 433 -23.99 -3.65 12.75
N ASN A 434 -24.70 -4.47 11.98
CA ASN A 434 -25.83 -4.00 11.18
C ASN A 434 -26.94 -3.43 12.08
N ASN A 435 -27.29 -4.07 13.19
CA ASN A 435 -28.31 -3.54 14.11
C ASN A 435 -27.93 -2.14 14.62
N LEU A 436 -26.66 -1.95 15.01
CA LEU A 436 -26.14 -0.67 15.47
C LEU A 436 -26.15 0.39 14.36
N VAL A 437 -25.69 0.04 13.16
CA VAL A 437 -25.68 0.95 12.00
C VAL A 437 -27.08 1.33 11.56
N GLN A 438 -28.05 0.40 11.51
CA GLN A 438 -29.44 0.73 11.18
C GLN A 438 -30.07 1.60 12.25
N ALA A 439 -29.77 1.37 13.54
CA ALA A 439 -30.28 2.21 14.62
C ALA A 439 -29.73 3.63 14.52
N ALA A 440 -28.43 3.80 14.30
CA ALA A 440 -27.79 5.10 14.07
C ALA A 440 -28.38 5.82 12.85
N HIS A 441 -28.53 5.11 11.73
CA HIS A 441 -29.14 5.66 10.51
C HIS A 441 -30.60 6.10 10.72
N THR A 442 -31.41 5.29 11.40
CA THR A 442 -32.84 5.59 11.67
C THR A 442 -32.99 6.79 12.59
N ARG A 443 -32.06 6.97 13.53
CA ARG A 443 -32.01 8.12 14.44
C ARG A 443 -31.38 9.37 13.82
N GLY A 444 -30.94 9.30 12.55
CA GLY A 444 -30.35 10.42 11.84
C GLY A 444 -28.97 10.81 12.36
N HIS A 445 -28.20 9.86 12.90
CA HIS A 445 -26.82 10.12 13.32
C HIS A 445 -25.96 10.44 12.09
N ASP A 446 -25.11 11.45 12.22
CA ASP A 446 -24.10 11.84 11.22
C ASP A 446 -22.76 11.30 11.71
N GLN A 447 -22.38 10.10 11.26
CA GLN A 447 -21.26 9.36 11.81
C GLN A 447 -20.56 8.53 10.73
N ALA A 448 -19.22 8.56 10.71
CA ALA A 448 -18.40 7.61 9.96
C ALA A 448 -17.91 6.49 10.88
N VAL A 449 -18.04 5.25 10.41
CA VAL A 449 -17.70 4.05 11.18
C VAL A 449 -16.67 3.25 10.41
N SER A 450 -15.60 2.86 11.09
CA SER A 450 -14.65 1.85 10.63
C SER A 450 -14.76 0.59 11.48
N PHE A 451 -14.67 -0.58 10.85
CA PHE A 451 -14.56 -1.85 11.57
C PHE A 451 -13.76 -2.88 10.76
N THR A 452 -13.13 -3.81 11.48
CA THR A 452 -12.35 -4.89 10.86
C THR A 452 -12.74 -6.24 11.46
N LEU A 453 -12.98 -7.23 10.60
CA LEU A 453 -13.22 -8.62 10.99
C LEU A 453 -12.04 -9.46 10.55
N ALA A 454 -11.52 -10.30 11.46
CA ALA A 454 -10.39 -11.19 11.21
C ALA A 454 -10.74 -12.65 11.53
N TRP A 455 -10.19 -13.60 10.79
CA TRP A 455 -10.31 -15.04 11.06
C TRP A 455 -9.20 -15.84 10.35
N ALA A 456 -8.95 -17.05 10.84
CA ALA A 456 -8.06 -18.00 10.17
C ALA A 456 -8.67 -18.52 8.85
N MET A 457 -7.91 -18.42 7.76
CA MET A 457 -8.25 -18.91 6.44
C MET A 457 -7.07 -19.68 5.85
N ASP A 458 -7.14 -21.01 5.92
CA ASP A 458 -6.03 -21.90 5.64
C ASP A 458 -4.81 -21.54 6.55
N GLU A 459 -3.62 -21.31 5.99
CA GLU A 459 -2.39 -20.96 6.71
C GLU A 459 -2.19 -19.44 6.87
N LYS A 460 -3.27 -18.65 6.77
CA LYS A 460 -3.22 -17.18 6.82
C LYS A 460 -4.33 -16.64 7.70
N GLU A 461 -4.13 -15.45 8.24
CA GLU A 461 -5.23 -14.64 8.76
C GLU A 461 -5.82 -13.80 7.63
N ALA A 462 -7.12 -13.94 7.38
CA ALA A 462 -7.85 -13.05 6.48
C ALA A 462 -8.47 -11.92 7.29
N ARG A 463 -8.32 -10.68 6.81
CA ARG A 463 -9.02 -9.51 7.35
C ARG A 463 -9.90 -8.89 6.27
N ILE A 464 -11.08 -8.45 6.66
CA ILE A 464 -11.91 -7.51 5.91
C ILE A 464 -12.11 -6.26 6.75
N SER A 465 -11.63 -5.13 6.25
CA SER A 465 -11.80 -3.83 6.87
C SER A 465 -12.74 -2.97 6.04
N VAL A 466 -13.66 -2.28 6.72
CA VAL A 466 -14.77 -1.55 6.12
C VAL A 466 -14.83 -0.16 6.75
N LEU A 467 -14.91 0.88 5.92
CA LEU A 467 -15.08 2.26 6.34
C LEU A 467 -16.21 2.92 5.53
N GLY A 468 -17.11 3.63 6.21
CA GLY A 468 -18.15 4.40 5.53
C GLY A 468 -19.01 5.24 6.48
N HIS A 469 -19.80 6.14 5.92
CA HIS A 469 -20.82 6.86 6.68
C HIS A 469 -21.99 5.91 7.02
N VAL A 470 -22.65 6.08 8.18
CA VAL A 470 -23.73 5.18 8.64
C VAL A 470 -24.87 5.00 7.63
N THR A 471 -25.19 6.04 6.86
CA THR A 471 -26.17 5.96 5.75
C THR A 471 -25.73 4.99 4.65
N ASP A 472 -24.47 5.06 4.23
CA ASP A 472 -23.94 4.23 3.15
C ASP A 472 -23.69 2.79 3.62
N LEU A 473 -23.22 2.62 4.86
CA LEU A 473 -23.09 1.32 5.50
C LEU A 473 -24.46 0.64 5.67
N ALA A 474 -25.49 1.38 6.08
CA ALA A 474 -26.86 0.85 6.20
C ALA A 474 -27.41 0.36 4.85
N ALA A 475 -27.07 1.04 3.75
CA ALA A 475 -27.41 0.61 2.40
C ALA A 475 -26.60 -0.63 1.97
N TRP A 476 -25.30 -0.64 2.25
CA TRP A 476 -24.41 -1.76 1.92
C TRP A 476 -24.80 -3.04 2.66
N PHE A 477 -25.06 -3.00 3.98
CA PHE A 477 -25.50 -4.18 4.74
C PHE A 477 -26.79 -4.82 4.19
N LYS A 478 -27.71 -4.03 3.63
CA LYS A 478 -28.95 -4.54 3.00
C LYS A 478 -28.69 -5.35 1.71
N LYS A 479 -27.56 -5.12 1.06
CA LYS A 479 -27.18 -5.73 -0.23
C LYS A 479 -26.06 -6.77 -0.08
N MET A 480 -25.33 -6.73 1.03
CA MET A 480 -24.21 -7.60 1.29
C MET A 480 -24.68 -9.06 1.46
N PRO A 481 -24.18 -10.02 0.65
CA PRO A 481 -24.38 -11.43 0.90
C PRO A 481 -23.58 -11.88 2.14
N VAL A 482 -23.94 -13.03 2.70
CA VAL A 482 -23.23 -13.65 3.82
C VAL A 482 -21.73 -13.71 3.54
N LEU A 483 -20.92 -13.16 4.45
CA LEU A 483 -19.46 -13.17 4.37
C LEU A 483 -18.95 -14.60 4.64
N PRO A 484 -18.34 -15.27 3.66
CA PRO A 484 -17.90 -16.64 3.85
C PRO A 484 -16.47 -16.70 4.39
N THR A 485 -16.18 -17.68 5.24
CA THR A 485 -14.84 -17.86 5.84
C THR A 485 -13.90 -18.72 5.00
N GLN A 486 -14.44 -19.44 4.00
CA GLN A 486 -13.70 -20.35 3.14
C GLN A 486 -13.14 -19.62 1.92
N ARG A 487 -11.84 -19.76 1.63
CA ARG A 487 -11.12 -19.00 0.58
C ARG A 487 -11.87 -18.90 -0.75
N LYS A 488 -12.32 -20.02 -1.30
CA LYS A 488 -12.97 -20.03 -2.63
C LYS A 488 -14.28 -19.24 -2.63
N ALA A 489 -15.07 -19.37 -1.57
CA ALA A 489 -16.31 -18.62 -1.43
C ALA A 489 -16.03 -17.14 -1.13
N PHE A 490 -14.99 -16.84 -0.35
CA PHE A 490 -14.56 -15.48 -0.03
C PHE A 490 -14.10 -14.71 -1.27
N MET A 491 -13.29 -15.33 -2.14
CA MET A 491 -12.91 -14.72 -3.42
C MET A 491 -14.14 -14.41 -4.30
N LYS A 492 -15.14 -15.30 -4.32
CA LYS A 492 -16.39 -15.05 -5.04
C LYS A 492 -17.19 -13.91 -4.43
N TRP A 493 -17.20 -13.81 -3.10
CA TRP A 493 -17.83 -12.72 -2.35
C TRP A 493 -17.17 -11.38 -2.67
N LEU A 494 -15.83 -11.31 -2.72
CA LEU A 494 -15.08 -10.11 -3.09
C LEU A 494 -15.44 -9.61 -4.49
N LEU A 495 -15.51 -10.50 -5.49
CA LEU A 495 -15.94 -10.16 -6.84
C LEU A 495 -17.39 -9.64 -6.90
N GLN A 496 -18.25 -10.04 -5.97
CA GLN A 496 -19.60 -9.49 -5.85
C GLN A 496 -19.59 -8.10 -5.21
N GLN A 497 -18.74 -7.87 -4.21
CA GLN A 497 -18.58 -6.56 -3.60
C GLN A 497 -18.01 -5.55 -4.60
N GLU A 498 -16.98 -5.93 -5.36
CA GLU A 498 -16.42 -5.11 -6.44
C GLU A 498 -17.49 -4.67 -7.43
N LYS A 499 -18.33 -5.61 -7.90
CA LYS A 499 -19.45 -5.30 -8.80
C LYS A 499 -20.46 -4.35 -8.17
N TYR A 500 -20.76 -4.52 -6.88
CA TYR A 500 -21.66 -3.63 -6.16
C TYR A 500 -21.06 -2.22 -6.05
N LEU A 501 -19.82 -2.09 -5.62
CA LEU A 501 -19.14 -0.80 -5.48
C LEU A 501 -19.02 -0.08 -6.83
N ASN A 502 -18.65 -0.79 -7.90
CA ASN A 502 -18.58 -0.24 -9.26
C ASN A 502 -19.96 0.13 -9.85
N SER A 503 -21.06 -0.30 -9.21
CA SER A 503 -22.42 0.09 -9.62
C SER A 503 -22.89 1.39 -8.96
N LEU A 504 -22.19 1.85 -7.92
CA LEU A 504 -22.51 3.10 -7.24
C LEU A 504 -22.10 4.30 -8.11
N PRO A 505 -22.79 5.45 -8.00
CA PRO A 505 -22.37 6.66 -8.68
C PRO A 505 -20.93 7.01 -8.34
N VAL A 506 -20.13 7.31 -9.35
CA VAL A 506 -18.78 7.84 -9.15
C VAL A 506 -18.91 9.23 -8.54
N THR A 507 -18.37 9.41 -7.34
CA THR A 507 -18.26 10.72 -6.70
C THR A 507 -17.27 11.59 -7.47
N GLU A 508 -17.49 12.90 -7.53
CA GLU A 508 -16.55 13.83 -8.17
C GLU A 508 -15.17 13.85 -7.47
N THR A 509 -15.10 13.35 -6.24
CA THR A 509 -13.89 13.31 -5.39
C THR A 509 -13.64 11.90 -4.85
N ASP A 510 -12.43 11.36 -5.05
CA ASP A 510 -11.96 10.11 -4.44
C ASP A 510 -11.40 10.37 -3.03
N TRP A 511 -12.29 10.70 -2.09
CA TRP A 511 -11.94 11.09 -0.71
C TRP A 511 -12.70 10.24 0.33
N PRO A 512 -12.08 9.87 1.48
CA PRO A 512 -10.67 10.05 1.82
C PRO A 512 -9.77 9.19 0.93
N LYS A 513 -8.56 9.70 0.66
CA LYS A 513 -7.54 8.95 -0.08
C LYS A 513 -7.06 7.75 0.76
N LEU A 514 -6.64 6.68 0.08
CA LEU A 514 -6.26 5.42 0.73
C LEU A 514 -5.05 5.56 1.66
N ASP A 515 -4.07 6.37 1.30
CA ASP A 515 -2.88 6.70 2.10
C ASP A 515 -3.21 7.28 3.49
N TYR A 516 -4.32 8.02 3.62
CA TYR A 516 -4.76 8.57 4.90
C TYR A 516 -5.47 7.57 5.81
N ILE A 517 -6.05 6.51 5.26
CA ILE A 517 -6.92 5.59 6.00
C ILE A 517 -6.38 4.17 6.09
N ALA A 518 -5.57 3.71 5.15
CA ALA A 518 -5.04 2.35 5.14
C ALA A 518 -3.80 2.23 6.04
N LYS A 519 -3.84 1.28 6.97
CA LYS A 519 -2.72 0.91 7.83
C LYS A 519 -2.04 -0.34 7.33
N SER A 520 -0.75 -0.50 7.67
CA SER A 520 0.09 -1.62 7.23
C SER A 520 -0.40 -2.98 7.72
N ASP A 521 -1.17 -3.01 8.81
CA ASP A 521 -1.80 -4.20 9.38
C ASP A 521 -3.13 -4.56 8.69
N GLY A 522 -3.49 -3.89 7.59
CA GLY A 522 -4.71 -4.20 6.85
C GLY A 522 -5.99 -3.69 7.53
N VAL A 523 -5.89 -2.63 8.33
CA VAL A 523 -7.04 -1.90 8.88
C VAL A 523 -7.26 -0.58 8.13
N LEU A 524 -8.51 -0.26 7.80
CA LEU A 524 -8.95 1.08 7.47
C LEU A 524 -9.22 1.82 8.78
N PHE A 525 -8.60 2.97 8.99
CA PHE A 525 -8.61 3.66 10.27
C PHE A 525 -8.84 5.15 10.08
N ILE A 526 -9.72 5.72 10.90
CA ILE A 526 -9.98 7.16 10.92
C ILE A 526 -8.98 7.80 11.89
N GLY A 527 -7.88 8.33 11.34
CA GLY A 527 -6.83 8.98 12.10
C GLY A 527 -7.26 10.36 12.62
N ARG A 528 -7.16 10.58 13.94
CA ARG A 528 -7.44 11.88 14.57
C ARG A 528 -6.15 12.69 14.71
N LYS A 529 -6.15 13.95 14.27
CA LYS A 529 -5.06 14.88 14.61
C LYS A 529 -5.38 15.57 15.93
N ILE A 530 -4.49 15.38 16.91
CA ILE A 530 -4.59 16.02 18.23
C ILE A 530 -4.16 17.48 18.10
N VAL A 531 -4.91 18.39 18.73
CA VAL A 531 -4.57 19.81 18.86
C VAL A 531 -3.25 19.92 19.60
N ASN A 532 -2.28 20.62 19.00
CA ASN A 532 -1.00 20.85 19.66
C ASN A 532 -1.22 21.62 20.96
N ARG A 533 -0.74 21.07 22.07
CA ARG A 533 -0.93 21.64 23.41
C ARG A 533 -0.34 23.04 23.55
N GLN A 534 0.68 23.40 22.78
CA GLN A 534 1.23 24.75 22.75
C GLN A 534 0.23 25.79 22.23
N TRP A 535 -0.76 25.37 21.43
CA TRP A 535 -1.81 26.24 20.93
C TRP A 535 -2.94 26.41 21.94
N LEU A 536 -3.09 25.48 22.89
CA LEU A 536 -4.17 25.52 23.88
C LEU A 536 -3.78 26.43 25.05
N ASN A 537 -4.26 27.67 25.05
CA ASN A 537 -4.01 28.65 26.11
C ASN A 537 -4.78 28.30 27.38
N ARG A 538 -6.08 28.03 27.24
CA ARG A 538 -6.97 27.76 28.37
C ARG A 538 -8.07 26.78 28.00
N LEU A 539 -8.44 25.92 28.95
CA LEU A 539 -9.64 25.10 28.93
C LEU A 539 -10.43 25.39 30.21
N TRP A 540 -11.74 25.58 30.14
CA TRP A 540 -12.57 25.79 31.33
C TRP A 540 -14.01 25.35 31.11
N TYR A 541 -14.75 25.17 32.19
CA TYR A 541 -16.17 24.84 32.15
C TYR A 541 -17.00 26.06 32.55
N GLU A 542 -17.98 26.43 31.75
CA GLU A 542 -18.83 27.61 31.97
C GLU A 542 -20.22 27.38 31.39
N ASP A 543 -21.27 27.67 32.16
CA ASP A 543 -22.68 27.50 31.78
C ASP A 543 -23.02 26.10 31.25
N GLY A 544 -22.50 25.08 31.93
CA GLY A 544 -22.71 23.70 31.54
C GLY A 544 -21.87 23.25 30.34
N ALA A 545 -21.06 24.12 29.73
CA ALA A 545 -20.32 23.90 28.50
C ALA A 545 -18.80 23.84 28.71
N LEU A 546 -18.11 22.93 28.01
CA LEU A 546 -16.66 22.98 27.92
C LEU A 546 -16.23 24.06 26.91
N ARG A 547 -15.37 24.97 27.37
CA ARG A 547 -14.83 26.09 26.62
C ARG A 547 -13.32 25.95 26.48
N PHE A 548 -12.79 26.48 25.39
CA PHE A 548 -11.36 26.54 25.15
C PHE A 548 -10.93 27.86 24.52
N GLU A 549 -9.67 28.21 24.72
CA GLU A 549 -9.00 29.35 24.13
C GLU A 549 -7.72 28.88 23.47
N LEU A 550 -7.56 29.22 22.18
CA LEU A 550 -6.32 28.98 21.45
C LEU A 550 -5.46 30.24 21.40
N ALA A 551 -4.16 30.10 21.65
CA ALA A 551 -3.13 31.08 21.35
C ALA A 551 -2.45 30.68 20.03
N LEU A 552 -2.86 31.35 18.94
CA LEU A 552 -2.30 31.12 17.61
C LEU A 552 -1.38 32.28 17.20
N THR A 553 -0.32 31.94 16.49
CA THR A 553 0.63 32.88 15.88
C THR A 553 0.07 33.42 14.55
N ALA A 554 0.54 34.60 14.13
CA ALA A 554 0.02 35.31 12.95
C ALA A 554 0.19 34.57 11.62
N ASP A 555 1.10 33.59 11.55
CA ASP A 555 1.35 32.70 10.41
C ASP A 555 0.30 31.58 10.26
N ARG A 556 -0.69 31.49 11.15
CA ARG A 556 -1.74 30.44 11.15
C ARG A 556 -3.15 31.01 10.90
N ILE A 557 -3.23 32.03 10.03
CA ILE A 557 -4.49 32.71 9.71
C ILE A 557 -5.49 31.76 9.01
N ASP A 558 -4.98 30.82 8.22
CA ASP A 558 -5.71 29.75 7.56
C ASP A 558 -6.48 28.86 8.54
N LEU A 559 -5.86 28.44 9.64
CA LEU A 559 -6.50 27.68 10.73
C LEU A 559 -7.64 28.47 11.36
N VAL A 560 -7.43 29.76 11.61
CA VAL A 560 -8.46 30.65 12.17
C VAL A 560 -9.64 30.79 11.21
N GLU A 561 -9.37 30.99 9.93
CA GLU A 561 -10.40 31.06 8.91
C GLU A 561 -11.20 29.76 8.78
N ALA A 562 -10.53 28.60 8.76
CA ALA A 562 -11.19 27.30 8.67
C ALA A 562 -12.08 27.01 9.89
N LEU A 563 -11.64 27.37 11.10
CA LEU A 563 -12.47 27.29 12.32
C LEU A 563 -13.68 28.24 12.25
N ASN A 564 -13.48 29.48 11.79
CA ASN A 564 -14.55 30.47 11.68
C ASN A 564 -15.59 30.10 10.60
N ARG A 565 -15.15 29.49 9.50
CA ARG A 565 -16.00 28.97 8.42
C ARG A 565 -16.67 27.64 8.78
N GLN A 566 -16.34 27.06 9.95
CA GLN A 566 -16.82 25.75 10.38
C GLN A 566 -16.46 24.63 9.40
N GLU A 567 -15.32 24.74 8.72
CA GLU A 567 -14.80 23.67 7.87
C GLU A 567 -14.18 22.55 8.72
N ILE A 568 -13.61 22.95 9.85
CA ILE A 568 -13.04 22.10 10.89
C ILE A 568 -13.62 22.49 12.25
N ALA A 569 -13.70 21.52 13.16
CA ALA A 569 -14.09 21.71 14.55
C ALA A 569 -13.06 21.07 15.47
N ILE A 570 -13.01 21.55 16.71
CA ILE A 570 -12.23 20.93 17.78
C ILE A 570 -13.22 20.23 18.70
N ARG A 571 -12.93 18.97 19.05
CA ARG A 571 -13.76 18.16 19.95
C ARG A 571 -12.90 17.60 21.07
N ALA A 572 -13.49 17.52 22.25
CA ALA A 572 -12.83 16.95 23.40
C ALA A 572 -12.80 15.42 23.28
N VAL A 573 -11.67 14.86 23.74
CA VAL A 573 -11.45 13.44 23.93
C VAL A 573 -11.26 13.23 25.43
N TRP A 574 -12.03 12.29 25.98
CA TRP A 574 -12.18 12.06 27.41
C TRP A 574 -11.61 10.69 27.73
N GLU A 575 -10.67 10.62 28.67
CA GLU A 575 -10.21 9.36 29.26
C GLU A 575 -11.08 8.98 30.46
N ASP A 576 -11.42 7.68 30.53
CA ASP A 576 -11.92 6.95 31.68
C ASP A 576 -12.75 7.73 32.71
N GLY A 577 -14.08 7.56 32.59
CA GLY A 577 -15.03 7.94 33.60
C GLY A 577 -15.99 6.82 33.90
N LYS A 578 -16.37 6.67 35.18
CA LYS A 578 -17.46 5.76 35.56
C LYS A 578 -18.74 6.20 34.86
N MET A 579 -19.08 5.52 33.78
CA MET A 579 -20.28 5.74 33.01
C MET A 579 -21.45 5.07 33.70
N ILE A 580 -22.56 5.78 33.88
CA ILE A 580 -23.73 5.29 34.61
C ILE A 580 -24.90 5.16 33.64
N CYS A 581 -25.51 3.97 33.60
CA CYS A 581 -26.73 3.71 32.83
C CYS A 581 -27.91 4.46 33.45
N SER A 582 -28.64 5.26 32.67
CA SER A 582 -29.84 5.97 33.14
C SER A 582 -30.96 5.05 33.62
N LYS A 583 -31.04 3.85 33.06
CA LYS A 583 -32.10 2.87 33.31
C LYS A 583 -31.83 2.01 34.55
N THR A 584 -30.57 1.63 34.80
CA THR A 584 -30.21 0.76 35.93
C THR A 584 -29.49 1.47 37.06
N GLY A 585 -28.93 2.65 36.84
CA GLY A 585 -28.10 3.37 37.82
C GLY A 585 -26.74 2.71 38.12
N MET A 586 -26.42 1.60 37.45
CA MET A 586 -25.16 0.88 37.60
C MET A 586 -24.12 1.37 36.61
N ASP A 587 -22.89 0.90 36.78
CA ASP A 587 -21.85 1.02 35.76
C ASP A 587 -22.37 0.55 34.40
N TYR A 588 -22.23 1.39 33.38
CA TYR A 588 -22.74 1.13 32.05
C TYR A 588 -22.06 -0.08 31.40
N TRP A 589 -20.80 -0.38 31.75
CA TRP A 589 -20.11 -1.59 31.34
C TRP A 589 -20.84 -2.87 31.77
N LEU A 590 -21.44 -2.84 32.97
CA LEU A 590 -22.16 -3.96 33.58
C LEU A 590 -23.67 -3.96 33.26
N SER A 591 -24.18 -2.87 32.69
CA SER A 591 -25.60 -2.76 32.37
C SER A 591 -25.93 -3.54 31.09
N PRO A 592 -27.00 -4.35 31.05
CA PRO A 592 -27.40 -5.08 29.85
C PRO A 592 -28.02 -4.16 28.77
N HIS A 593 -28.29 -2.90 29.10
CA HIS A 593 -29.02 -1.98 28.24
C HIS A 593 -28.11 -1.19 27.30
N SER A 594 -28.51 -1.04 26.04
CA SER A 594 -27.76 -0.30 25.01
C SER A 594 -28.38 1.05 24.71
N LYS A 595 -27.60 2.13 24.85
CA LYS A 595 -27.97 3.50 24.48
C LYS A 595 -28.18 3.62 22.95
N ASN A 596 -27.50 2.80 22.15
CA ASN A 596 -27.62 2.85 20.69
C ASN A 596 -28.82 2.04 20.17
N LEU A 597 -29.30 1.03 20.89
CA LEU A 597 -30.41 0.18 20.46
C LEU A 597 -31.75 0.52 21.15
N GLU A 598 -31.71 0.94 22.40
CA GLU A 598 -32.91 1.34 23.17
C GLU A 598 -33.06 2.87 23.19
N SER A 599 -34.27 3.38 23.06
CA SER A 599 -34.53 4.84 23.01
C SER A 599 -34.70 5.48 24.38
N ASP A 600 -34.92 4.69 25.43
CA ASP A 600 -35.11 5.13 26.82
C ASP A 600 -33.84 5.00 27.67
N VAL A 601 -32.70 4.70 27.05
CA VAL A 601 -31.41 4.48 27.70
C VAL A 601 -30.44 5.59 27.31
N SER A 602 -29.86 6.25 28.30
CA SER A 602 -28.79 7.23 28.14
C SER A 602 -27.66 6.94 29.13
N VAL A 603 -26.50 7.54 28.91
CA VAL A 603 -25.32 7.34 29.74
C VAL A 603 -24.91 8.67 30.35
N ARG A 604 -24.63 8.67 31.66
CA ARG A 604 -24.13 9.84 32.39
C ARG A 604 -22.70 9.59 32.83
N VAL A 605 -21.83 10.59 32.64
CA VAL A 605 -20.43 10.53 33.11
C VAL A 605 -20.37 10.86 34.61
N GLY A 606 -19.76 9.99 35.41
CA GLY A 606 -19.57 10.22 36.85
C GLY A 606 -18.53 11.31 37.16
N LYS A 607 -18.71 12.04 38.28
CA LYS A 607 -17.72 13.03 38.78
C LYS A 607 -16.39 12.33 39.12
N GLY A 608 -15.31 12.71 38.44
CA GLY A 608 -13.94 12.25 38.75
C GLY A 608 -13.17 11.64 37.58
N ALA A 609 -13.85 11.38 36.46
CA ALA A 609 -13.23 11.17 35.16
C ALA A 609 -12.48 12.44 34.74
N LEU A 610 -11.53 12.35 33.80
CA LEU A 610 -11.08 13.43 32.90
C LEU A 610 -9.63 13.85 33.03
N GLN A 611 -8.82 13.17 32.22
CA GLN A 611 -7.69 13.77 31.53
C GLN A 611 -8.18 14.22 30.13
N TRP A 612 -7.82 15.43 29.73
CA TRP A 612 -8.39 16.11 28.55
C TRP A 612 -7.39 16.18 27.41
N ASN A 613 -7.79 15.71 26.23
CA ASN A 613 -7.16 16.05 24.95
C ASN A 613 -8.22 16.62 24.01
N ALA A 614 -7.80 17.32 22.96
CA ALA A 614 -8.70 17.85 21.95
C ALA A 614 -8.22 17.41 20.56
N GLY A 615 -9.13 16.96 19.71
CA GLY A 615 -8.85 16.53 18.34
C GLY A 615 -9.56 17.41 17.31
N PHE A 616 -9.01 17.50 16.11
CA PHE A 616 -9.69 18.10 14.97
C PHE A 616 -10.64 17.10 14.32
N CYS A 617 -11.82 17.56 13.93
CA CYS A 617 -12.80 16.82 13.14
C CYS A 617 -13.45 17.73 12.09
N ALA A 618 -14.21 17.16 11.15
CA ALA A 618 -14.95 17.97 10.19
C ALA A 618 -16.02 18.80 10.92
N GLY A 619 -16.33 19.99 10.40
CA GLY A 619 -17.41 20.81 10.97
C GLY A 619 -18.78 20.19 10.68
N TYR A 620 -19.30 19.42 11.64
CA TYR A 620 -20.63 18.84 11.58
C TYR A 620 -21.66 19.77 12.24
N GLN A 621 -22.85 19.91 11.63
CA GLN A 621 -24.04 20.41 12.31
C GLN A 621 -24.60 19.26 13.16
N THR A 622 -24.10 19.08 14.38
CA THR A 622 -24.63 18.06 15.29
C THR A 622 -26.05 18.45 15.71
N GLY A 623 -27.05 17.89 15.03
CA GLY A 623 -28.48 17.99 15.36
C GLY A 623 -28.93 16.96 16.39
N GLN A 624 -28.11 16.64 17.39
CA GLN A 624 -28.49 15.70 18.45
C GLN A 624 -28.71 16.43 19.79
N ASP A 625 -29.96 16.37 20.26
CA ASP A 625 -30.26 16.39 21.69
C ASP A 625 -29.86 15.02 22.25
N VAL A 626 -28.61 14.88 22.69
CA VAL A 626 -28.28 13.86 23.70
C VAL A 626 -28.37 14.58 25.04
N ASP A 627 -29.36 14.23 25.86
CA ASP A 627 -29.48 14.68 27.25
C ASP A 627 -28.34 14.07 28.09
N ILE A 628 -27.15 14.64 27.92
CA ILE A 628 -26.08 14.63 28.89
C ILE A 628 -26.12 16.03 29.49
N GLU A 629 -26.21 16.17 30.82
CA GLU A 629 -25.99 17.43 31.53
C GLU A 629 -24.49 17.88 31.44
N ALA A 630 -23.87 17.72 30.27
CA ALA A 630 -22.55 18.20 29.93
C ALA A 630 -22.47 18.69 28.47
N GLY A 631 -23.08 19.83 28.20
CA GLY A 631 -22.37 20.97 27.60
C GLY A 631 -22.13 21.09 26.11
N PHE A 632 -22.76 22.12 25.53
CA PHE A 632 -22.41 22.68 24.23
C PHE A 632 -20.95 23.16 24.16
N PHE A 633 -20.12 22.59 23.29
CA PHE A 633 -18.74 23.03 23.10
C PHE A 633 -18.64 24.38 22.36
N SER A 634 -17.80 25.32 22.83
CA SER A 634 -17.57 26.59 22.11
C SER A 634 -16.26 27.25 22.48
N GLY A 635 -15.57 27.82 21.48
CA GLY A 635 -14.23 28.38 21.62
C GLY A 635 -14.15 29.87 21.33
N LYS A 636 -13.09 30.52 21.86
CA LYS A 636 -12.61 31.84 21.42
C LYS A 636 -11.20 31.69 20.84
N VAL A 637 -10.95 32.35 19.71
CA VAL A 637 -9.64 32.33 19.04
C VAL A 637 -9.02 33.72 19.14
N ASN A 638 -7.85 33.82 19.79
CA ASN A 638 -7.10 35.06 19.93
C ASN A 638 -5.82 34.99 19.08
N VAL A 639 -5.64 35.94 18.16
CA VAL A 639 -4.43 36.06 17.33
C VAL A 639 -3.49 37.07 17.99
N PHE A 640 -2.30 36.62 18.39
CA PHE A 640 -1.29 37.51 18.98
C PHE A 640 -0.28 37.93 17.90
N GLY A 641 -0.28 39.22 17.56
CA GLY A 641 0.76 39.80 16.71
C GLY A 641 2.08 39.93 17.48
N SER A 642 3.19 39.49 16.89
CA SER A 642 4.52 39.73 17.44
C SER A 642 4.75 41.24 17.60
N GLY A 643 4.94 41.68 18.83
CA GLY A 643 5.21 43.08 19.14
C GLY A 643 6.52 43.55 18.53
N ASN A 644 6.40 44.33 17.45
CA ASN A 644 7.18 45.52 17.17
C ASN A 644 6.68 46.11 15.85
N ASP A 645 5.53 46.78 15.87
CA ASP A 645 5.28 47.87 14.91
C ASP A 645 4.28 48.89 15.47
N ARG A 646 4.65 50.16 15.29
CA ARG A 646 3.89 51.34 15.73
C ARG A 646 2.57 51.48 14.96
N PRO A 647 1.57 52.18 15.53
CA PRO A 647 0.21 52.19 15.00
C PRO A 647 0.13 53.00 13.70
N PHE A 648 -0.30 52.35 12.61
CA PHE A 648 -0.89 53.07 11.49
C PHE A 648 -2.32 53.46 11.84
N ALA A 649 -2.45 54.67 12.38
CA ALA A 649 -3.70 55.41 12.32
C ALA A 649 -4.05 55.69 10.84
N GLY A 650 -5.17 55.14 10.38
CA GLY A 650 -5.69 55.35 9.03
C GLY A 650 -7.14 54.87 8.95
N GLN A 651 -8.06 55.80 9.23
CA GLN A 651 -9.51 55.62 9.36
C GLN A 651 -10.18 54.85 8.22
N ARG A 652 -11.07 53.91 8.59
CA ARG A 652 -12.49 53.91 8.17
C ARG A 652 -13.34 53.08 9.15
N GLN A 653 -13.92 53.77 10.12
CA GLN A 653 -15.15 53.37 10.81
C GLN A 653 -16.36 53.57 9.86
N ASN A 654 -17.45 52.83 10.14
CA ASN A 654 -18.82 52.86 9.56
C ASN A 654 -19.03 51.90 8.37
N GLN A 655 -19.98 50.97 8.31
CA GLN A 655 -21.23 50.61 9.02
C GLN A 655 -21.37 49.06 8.89
N PHE A 656 -21.86 48.28 9.85
CA PHE A 656 -23.29 48.07 10.11
C PHE A 656 -23.45 47.30 11.43
N GLN A 657 -24.05 47.95 12.43
CA GLN A 657 -24.86 47.29 13.44
C GLN A 657 -26.32 47.66 13.18
N ASN A 658 -27.21 46.67 13.36
CA ASN A 658 -28.67 46.70 13.54
C ASN A 658 -29.58 46.23 12.38
N LEU A 659 -30.62 45.49 12.83
CA LEU A 659 -31.84 44.97 12.17
C LEU A 659 -31.70 43.50 11.68
N LEU A 660 -32.45 42.49 12.14
CA LEU A 660 -33.79 42.46 12.73
C LEU A 660 -34.02 41.23 13.65
N ARG A 661 -34.71 41.49 14.77
CA ARG A 661 -35.53 40.56 15.55
C ARG A 661 -36.97 40.56 14.97
N LEU A 662 -37.74 39.52 15.29
CA LEU A 662 -39.19 39.29 15.03
C LEU A 662 -39.49 38.67 13.65
N GLY A 663 -40.33 37.64 13.49
CA GLY A 663 -41.22 36.93 14.40
C GLY A 663 -42.07 35.94 13.60
N ARG A 664 -42.70 34.98 14.30
CA ARG A 664 -43.70 34.05 13.77
C ARG A 664 -44.81 34.77 12.99
N ALA A 665 -45.22 34.24 11.85
CA ALA A 665 -46.62 34.26 11.40
C ALA A 665 -46.88 33.14 10.38
N SER A 666 -47.80 32.26 10.77
CA SER A 666 -48.65 31.41 9.94
C SER A 666 -49.36 32.19 8.82
N VAL A 667 -49.64 31.56 7.68
CA VAL A 667 -50.76 31.96 6.80
C VAL A 667 -51.43 30.68 6.20
N PRO A 668 -52.77 30.66 6.01
CA PRO A 668 -53.59 29.46 5.90
C PRO A 668 -54.03 29.11 4.46
N HIS A 669 -54.88 28.07 4.37
CA HIS A 669 -55.57 27.54 3.20
C HIS A 669 -56.09 28.57 2.18
N GLY A 670 -55.91 28.19 0.91
CA GLY A 670 -56.67 28.55 -0.27
C GLY A 670 -56.53 27.43 -1.29
#